data_AF-A0A0D1ZLE8-F1
#
_entry.id   AF-A0A0D1ZLE8-F1
#
_cell.length_a   1.000
_cell.length_b   1.000
_cell.length_c   1.000
_cell.angle_alpha   90.00
_cell.angle_beta   90.00
_cell.angle_gamma   90.00
#
_symmetry.space_group_name_H-M   'P 1'
#
loop_
_entity.id
_entity.type
_entity.pdbx_description
1 polymer ?
#
loop_
_entity_poly.entity_id
_entity_poly.type
_entity_poly.pdbx_seq_one_letter_code
_entity_poly.pdbx_strand_id
1 'polypeptide(L)'
;MATDEAIAAGLIDWVNSLSVAEPVYTVDDLSNGDIVWKVLQQIDRFSFPGKLPESPDTEQWIHKWTNLKHIYDALSIFLTEECGQRLPFPNGRPDLKAIAQSSSLTDTIALLKLLVVAAINCADRIEYLKQMQELTENTQEVLMQTVQEAGEDESGTDEADLADVGIAANHDEIPTSPRRSGEMESVLESEERLGKVIADNQRIAHEKRELQRQLDEHHMRYEKLQERFDQVQDELKETGDRLTAVLAGRSDSSTRPLDSKHDTLIATLENRVLEAEAEAEDLRKSNEVLKIKSEKAQKLQDDYDEMKIDRDKLARKANTAEKYRQKLEASQDLEKENASLRTKVTELQSQLKQSDFARASSGDLAREVDEYRRLLPSIEQERYELNEMKKRLEFDYHTLEARYHDTAEQLSRRQREVEELQSRLQDYDDGIAPSAKDRFSMNPIDTDIEKEEAEFQETEARLAAVLLNGDASPAPPEDSSLTLPLPLETSSASGLDIDLTNDVEGVTEDELKAIMAAMRAQAQAGTATERESSLRAQKKLIVTVERQRNRNKTLLEHVQKQDQMIKDMQKQIAEEQSDQKRKEDVPPTPPPKDDASPAPNRRVEPGDEETEIERLTNHNTILQRELRLVASAWHEQNVRLASMSSAASGRSRVFGGGNEPRGFLGRQRRKVDAVAFGR
;
A
#
# COMPACT_ATOMS: atom_id res chain seq x y z
N MET A 1 -21.03 -18.30 -48.93
CA MET A 1 -19.89 -17.93 -48.06
C MET A 1 -18.82 -17.37 -48.97
N ALA A 2 -18.53 -16.08 -48.88
CA ALA A 2 -17.37 -15.51 -49.57
C ALA A 2 -16.11 -16.22 -49.07
N THR A 3 -15.14 -16.48 -49.96
CA THR A 3 -13.84 -17.03 -49.56
C THR A 3 -13.04 -15.95 -48.82
N ASP A 4 -12.17 -16.34 -47.89
CA ASP A 4 -11.30 -15.39 -47.17
C ASP A 4 -10.48 -14.52 -48.14
N GLU A 5 -10.10 -15.07 -49.29
CA GLU A 5 -9.43 -14.33 -50.36
C GLU A 5 -10.30 -13.21 -50.96
N ALA A 6 -11.60 -13.44 -51.15
CA ALA A 6 -12.52 -12.42 -51.64
C ALA A 6 -12.77 -11.32 -50.60
N ILE A 7 -12.83 -11.68 -49.31
CA ILE A 7 -12.95 -10.74 -48.19
C ILE A 7 -11.67 -9.88 -48.10
N ALA A 8 -10.49 -10.50 -48.17
CA ALA A 8 -9.23 -9.78 -48.17
C ALA A 8 -9.11 -8.82 -49.36
N ALA A 9 -9.49 -9.26 -50.57
CA ALA A 9 -9.49 -8.40 -51.75
C ALA A 9 -10.40 -7.18 -51.58
N GLY A 10 -11.63 -7.36 -51.07
CA GLY A 10 -12.54 -6.25 -50.79
C GLY A 10 -11.99 -5.27 -49.74
N LEU A 11 -11.40 -5.77 -48.66
CA LEU A 11 -10.80 -4.92 -47.63
C LEU A 11 -9.53 -4.19 -48.12
N ILE A 12 -8.72 -4.83 -48.96
CA ILE A 12 -7.56 -4.21 -49.60
C ILE A 12 -7.99 -3.12 -50.59
N ASP A 13 -9.03 -3.36 -51.38
CA ASP A 13 -9.60 -2.36 -52.28
C ASP A 13 -10.09 -1.13 -51.52
N TRP A 14 -10.72 -1.33 -50.34
CA TRP A 14 -11.08 -0.23 -49.45
C TRP A 14 -9.84 0.53 -48.94
N VAL A 15 -8.80 -0.17 -48.47
CA VAL A 15 -7.54 0.49 -48.04
C VAL A 15 -6.90 1.30 -49.18
N ASN A 16 -6.90 0.77 -50.41
CA ASN A 16 -6.36 1.44 -51.58
C ASN A 16 -7.17 2.69 -51.96
N SER A 17 -8.49 2.68 -51.75
CA SER A 17 -9.36 3.84 -52.01
C SER A 17 -9.03 5.06 -51.16
N LEU A 18 -8.45 4.83 -49.98
CA LEU A 18 -8.03 5.89 -49.06
C LEU A 18 -6.80 6.66 -49.56
N SER A 19 -6.06 6.11 -50.54
CA SER A 19 -4.91 6.76 -51.22
C SER A 19 -3.78 7.22 -50.28
N VAL A 20 -3.55 6.50 -49.19
CA VAL A 20 -2.62 6.90 -48.11
C VAL A 20 -1.17 6.53 -48.37
N ALA A 21 -0.95 5.45 -49.10
CA ALA A 21 0.36 4.87 -49.39
C ALA A 21 0.40 4.29 -50.80
N GLU A 22 1.49 3.61 -51.15
CA GLU A 22 1.57 2.85 -52.40
C GLU A 22 0.48 1.77 -52.44
N PRO A 23 -0.07 1.46 -53.63
CA PRO A 23 -1.16 0.49 -53.75
C PRO A 23 -0.75 -0.88 -53.21
N VAL A 24 -1.59 -1.40 -52.32
CA VAL A 24 -1.46 -2.74 -51.73
C VAL A 24 -2.04 -3.75 -52.71
N TYR A 25 -1.26 -4.79 -53.04
CA TYR A 25 -1.74 -5.88 -53.91
C TYR A 25 -1.88 -7.18 -53.15
N THR A 26 -1.12 -7.36 -52.06
CA THR A 26 -1.09 -8.60 -51.29
C THR A 26 -1.16 -8.32 -49.79
N VAL A 27 -1.57 -9.32 -49.01
CA VAL A 27 -1.53 -9.24 -47.54
C VAL A 27 -0.12 -9.08 -46.98
N ASP A 28 0.92 -9.46 -47.74
CA ASP A 28 2.31 -9.31 -47.32
C ASP A 28 2.74 -7.84 -47.22
N ASP A 29 2.19 -6.98 -48.09
CA ASP A 29 2.45 -5.54 -48.10
C ASP A 29 1.97 -4.86 -46.80
N LEU A 30 1.00 -5.47 -46.10
CA LEU A 30 0.45 -4.99 -44.83
C LEU A 30 1.20 -5.55 -43.61
N SER A 31 2.04 -6.58 -43.78
CA SER A 31 2.72 -7.29 -42.69
C SER A 31 3.70 -6.42 -41.90
N ASN A 32 4.23 -5.35 -42.51
CA ASN A 32 5.17 -4.41 -41.88
C ASN A 32 4.48 -3.37 -40.98
N GLY A 33 3.16 -3.23 -41.09
CA GLY A 33 2.34 -2.27 -40.35
C GLY A 33 2.43 -0.81 -40.81
N ASP A 34 3.30 -0.45 -41.77
CA ASP A 34 3.48 0.95 -42.18
C ASP A 34 2.22 1.54 -42.82
N ILE A 35 1.63 0.78 -43.74
CA ILE A 35 0.40 1.19 -44.43
C ILE A 35 -0.75 1.26 -43.44
N VAL A 36 -0.89 0.27 -42.55
CA VAL A 36 -1.92 0.25 -41.52
C VAL A 36 -1.79 1.46 -40.58
N TRP A 37 -0.58 1.81 -40.18
CA TRP A 37 -0.33 3.00 -39.36
C TRP A 37 -0.70 4.29 -40.06
N LYS A 38 -0.36 4.43 -41.34
CA LYS A 38 -0.74 5.60 -42.14
C LYS A 38 -2.26 5.72 -42.28
N VAL A 39 -2.97 4.60 -42.49
CA VAL A 39 -4.44 4.60 -42.54
C VAL A 39 -5.04 5.07 -41.21
N LEU A 40 -4.52 4.58 -40.07
CA LEU A 40 -4.94 5.07 -38.75
C LEU A 40 -4.70 6.58 -38.57
N GLN A 41 -3.56 7.08 -39.05
CA GLN A 41 -3.27 8.52 -39.03
C GLN A 41 -4.20 9.36 -39.91
N GLN A 42 -4.76 8.78 -40.96
CA GLN A 42 -5.78 9.43 -41.76
C GLN A 42 -7.13 9.44 -41.03
N ILE A 43 -7.49 8.34 -40.36
CA ILE A 43 -8.72 8.23 -39.56
C ILE A 43 -8.72 9.25 -38.42
N ASP A 44 -7.64 9.32 -37.64
CA ASP A 44 -7.47 10.38 -36.65
C ASP A 44 -5.98 10.69 -36.38
N ARG A 45 -5.52 11.84 -36.85
CA ARG A 45 -4.15 12.27 -36.62
C ARG A 45 -3.85 12.62 -35.16
N PHE A 46 -4.85 13.00 -34.37
CA PHE A 46 -4.66 13.37 -32.97
C PHE A 46 -4.52 12.14 -32.08
N SER A 47 -5.26 11.08 -32.39
CA SER A 47 -5.26 9.82 -31.62
C SER A 47 -4.08 8.92 -31.99
N PHE A 48 -3.52 9.07 -33.20
CA PHE A 48 -2.35 8.31 -33.67
C PHE A 48 -1.10 9.18 -33.96
N PRO A 49 -0.53 9.89 -32.95
CA PRO A 49 0.62 10.76 -33.16
C PRO A 49 1.93 9.99 -33.34
N GLY A 50 2.84 10.53 -34.15
CA GLY A 50 4.23 10.07 -34.23
C GLY A 50 4.53 9.11 -35.39
N LYS A 51 5.53 8.25 -35.19
CA LYS A 51 6.00 7.23 -36.15
C LYS A 51 6.03 5.87 -35.48
N LEU A 52 6.07 4.81 -36.29
CA LEU A 52 6.22 3.44 -35.78
C LEU A 52 7.53 3.25 -34.99
N PRO A 53 7.55 2.34 -34.00
CA PRO A 53 8.73 2.08 -33.17
C PRO A 53 9.97 1.63 -33.95
N GLU A 54 9.78 0.79 -34.96
CA GLU A 54 10.86 0.21 -35.77
C GLU A 54 10.73 0.61 -37.24
N SER A 55 11.87 0.66 -37.95
CA SER A 55 11.89 1.02 -39.37
C SER A 55 11.15 -0.01 -40.23
N PRO A 56 10.24 0.42 -41.13
CA PRO A 56 9.44 -0.49 -41.95
C PRO A 56 10.24 -1.21 -43.04
N ASP A 57 11.46 -0.75 -43.35
CA ASP A 57 12.33 -1.31 -44.39
C ASP A 57 13.04 -2.61 -43.98
N THR A 58 12.73 -3.16 -42.81
CA THR A 58 13.43 -4.34 -42.26
C THR A 58 12.60 -5.61 -42.44
N GLU A 59 13.19 -6.65 -43.05
CA GLU A 59 12.54 -7.95 -43.29
C GLU A 59 12.41 -8.83 -42.03
N GLN A 60 13.02 -8.41 -40.92
CA GLN A 60 13.04 -9.19 -39.69
C GLN A 60 11.66 -9.16 -39.02
N TRP A 61 11.00 -10.32 -38.95
CA TRP A 61 9.64 -10.49 -38.42
C TRP A 61 9.43 -9.92 -37.01
N ILE A 62 10.48 -9.82 -36.19
CA ILE A 62 10.41 -9.24 -34.83
C ILE A 62 10.10 -7.74 -34.88
N HIS A 63 10.67 -7.01 -35.84
CA HIS A 63 10.39 -5.59 -36.02
C HIS A 63 8.98 -5.38 -36.58
N LYS A 64 8.57 -6.18 -37.57
CA LYS A 64 7.19 -6.24 -38.07
C LYS A 64 6.19 -6.48 -36.94
N TRP A 65 6.45 -7.48 -36.10
CA TRP A 65 5.61 -7.80 -34.94
C TRP A 65 5.55 -6.66 -33.91
N THR A 66 6.68 -6.00 -33.65
CA THR A 66 6.74 -4.87 -32.70
C THR A 66 5.90 -3.69 -33.20
N ASN A 67 5.96 -3.41 -34.51
CA ASN A 67 5.13 -2.39 -35.15
C ASN A 67 3.65 -2.76 -35.10
N LEU A 68 3.28 -3.99 -35.49
CA LEU A 68 1.91 -4.49 -35.42
C LEU A 68 1.34 -4.49 -34.00
N LYS A 69 2.16 -4.79 -33.00
CA LYS A 69 1.78 -4.70 -31.59
C LYS A 69 1.45 -3.27 -31.18
N HIS A 70 2.30 -2.32 -31.54
CA HIS A 70 2.05 -0.91 -31.28
C HIS A 70 0.76 -0.42 -31.96
N ILE A 71 0.54 -0.81 -33.22
CA ILE A 71 -0.67 -0.52 -33.99
C ILE A 71 -1.91 -1.07 -33.29
N TYR A 72 -1.90 -2.36 -32.92
CA TYR A 72 -3.03 -3.00 -32.28
C TYR A 72 -3.34 -2.41 -30.90
N ASP A 73 -2.31 -2.10 -30.10
CA ASP A 73 -2.47 -1.48 -28.79
C ASP A 73 -3.09 -0.08 -28.93
N ALA A 74 -2.60 0.74 -29.87
CA ALA A 74 -3.16 2.07 -30.16
C ALA A 74 -4.60 1.99 -30.69
N LEU A 75 -4.87 1.08 -31.64
CA LEU A 75 -6.20 0.85 -32.20
C LEU A 75 -7.19 0.37 -31.15
N SER A 76 -6.77 -0.52 -30.23
CA SER A 76 -7.62 -1.01 -29.15
C SER A 76 -8.02 0.10 -28.18
N ILE A 77 -7.08 1.00 -27.85
CA ILE A 77 -7.34 2.17 -27.02
C ILE A 77 -8.33 3.10 -27.72
N PHE A 78 -8.09 3.44 -28.99
CA PHE A 78 -8.98 4.28 -29.78
C PHE A 78 -10.40 3.71 -29.86
N LEU A 79 -10.54 2.42 -30.18
CA LEU A 79 -11.84 1.76 -30.25
C LEU A 79 -12.59 1.79 -28.91
N THR A 80 -11.88 1.64 -27.78
CA THR A 80 -12.50 1.60 -26.44
C THR A 80 -12.82 3.00 -25.91
N GLU A 81 -11.88 3.95 -26.03
CA GLU A 81 -11.98 5.27 -25.41
C GLU A 81 -12.73 6.28 -26.29
N GLU A 82 -12.54 6.22 -27.61
CA GLU A 82 -13.09 7.22 -28.54
C GLU A 82 -14.30 6.68 -29.30
N CYS A 83 -14.28 5.41 -29.74
CA CYS A 83 -15.42 4.79 -30.41
C CYS A 83 -16.43 4.12 -29.45
N GLY A 84 -16.09 3.94 -28.17
CA GLY A 84 -16.98 3.34 -27.17
C GLY A 84 -17.25 1.84 -27.32
N GLN A 85 -16.47 1.12 -28.13
CA GLN A 85 -16.60 -0.31 -28.35
C GLN A 85 -16.22 -1.13 -27.11
N ARG A 86 -16.92 -2.23 -26.86
CA ARG A 86 -16.64 -3.14 -25.72
C ARG A 86 -15.72 -4.30 -26.15
N LEU A 87 -14.84 -4.70 -25.23
CA LEU A 87 -14.00 -5.90 -25.39
C LEU A 87 -14.74 -7.16 -24.91
N PRO A 88 -14.53 -8.34 -25.54
CA PRO A 88 -13.70 -8.57 -26.73
C PRO A 88 -14.35 -8.06 -28.02
N PHE A 89 -13.53 -7.60 -28.97
CA PHE A 89 -14.05 -7.10 -30.25
C PHE A 89 -14.75 -8.21 -31.06
N PRO A 90 -15.83 -7.91 -31.80
CA PRO A 90 -16.64 -8.90 -32.53
C PRO A 90 -15.83 -9.78 -33.49
N ASN A 91 -14.78 -9.22 -34.10
CA ASN A 91 -13.93 -9.91 -35.08
C ASN A 91 -12.78 -10.73 -34.46
N GLY A 92 -12.76 -10.88 -33.12
CA GLY A 92 -11.68 -11.55 -32.40
C GLY A 92 -10.38 -10.75 -32.38
N ARG A 93 -9.40 -11.25 -31.61
CA ARG A 93 -8.06 -10.65 -31.55
C ARG A 93 -7.16 -11.29 -32.61
N PRO A 94 -6.65 -10.54 -33.61
CA PRO A 94 -5.76 -11.08 -34.63
C PRO A 94 -4.44 -11.57 -34.01
N ASP A 95 -3.91 -12.71 -34.48
CA ASP A 95 -2.57 -13.15 -34.10
C ASP A 95 -1.50 -12.35 -34.85
N LEU A 96 -1.06 -11.27 -34.22
CA LEU A 96 -0.03 -10.38 -34.75
C LEU A 96 1.30 -11.10 -35.06
N LYS A 97 1.59 -12.22 -34.37
CA LYS A 97 2.79 -13.01 -34.63
C LYS A 97 2.67 -13.79 -35.93
N ALA A 98 1.50 -14.35 -36.22
CA ALA A 98 1.21 -15.04 -37.47
C ALA A 98 1.21 -14.08 -38.68
N ILE A 99 0.73 -12.84 -38.50
CA ILE A 99 0.85 -11.79 -39.52
C ILE A 99 2.33 -11.45 -39.78
N ALA A 100 3.12 -11.24 -38.73
CA ALA A 100 4.52 -10.84 -38.88
C ALA A 100 5.44 -11.94 -39.45
N GLN A 101 5.18 -13.21 -39.14
CA GLN A 101 6.04 -14.34 -39.52
C GLN A 101 5.67 -14.98 -40.85
N SER A 102 4.38 -15.10 -41.14
CA SER A 102 3.87 -15.87 -42.27
C SER A 102 2.83 -15.13 -43.09
N SER A 103 2.61 -13.84 -42.83
CA SER A 103 1.62 -13.00 -43.53
C SER A 103 0.26 -13.68 -43.62
N SER A 104 -0.21 -14.19 -42.47
CA SER A 104 -1.46 -14.94 -42.34
C SER A 104 -2.65 -14.15 -42.89
N LEU A 105 -3.33 -14.72 -43.89
CA LEU A 105 -4.50 -14.13 -44.55
C LEU A 105 -5.62 -13.86 -43.54
N THR A 106 -5.96 -14.87 -42.72
CA THR A 106 -7.06 -14.80 -41.75
C THR A 106 -6.86 -13.72 -40.69
N ASP A 107 -5.65 -13.62 -40.12
CA ASP A 107 -5.34 -12.63 -39.09
C ASP A 107 -5.25 -11.21 -39.66
N THR A 108 -4.77 -11.08 -40.91
CA THR A 108 -4.73 -9.79 -41.62
C THR A 108 -6.15 -9.29 -41.91
N ILE A 109 -7.06 -10.17 -42.31
CA ILE A 109 -8.49 -9.84 -42.47
C ILE A 109 -9.06 -9.34 -41.15
N ALA A 110 -8.81 -10.04 -40.03
CA ALA A 110 -9.31 -9.61 -38.72
C ALA A 110 -8.78 -8.23 -38.31
N LEU A 111 -7.49 -7.94 -38.58
CA LEU A 111 -6.91 -6.62 -38.35
C LEU A 111 -7.55 -5.53 -39.22
N LEU A 112 -7.76 -5.80 -40.51
CA LEU A 112 -8.40 -4.86 -41.44
C LEU A 112 -9.88 -4.62 -41.09
N LYS A 113 -10.60 -5.65 -40.64
CA LYS A 113 -11.97 -5.47 -40.15
C LYS A 113 -12.03 -4.52 -38.96
N LEU A 114 -11.11 -4.63 -37.99
CA LEU A 114 -11.02 -3.68 -36.87
C LEU A 114 -10.72 -2.25 -37.34
N LEU A 115 -9.93 -2.09 -38.39
CA LEU A 115 -9.64 -0.80 -39.00
C LEU A 115 -10.90 -0.18 -39.65
N VAL A 116 -11.71 -0.99 -40.32
CA VAL A 116 -13.02 -0.57 -40.84
C VAL A 116 -13.95 -0.16 -39.69
N VAL A 117 -14.00 -0.94 -38.60
CA VAL A 117 -14.79 -0.59 -37.41
C VAL A 117 -14.32 0.75 -36.80
N ALA A 118 -13.02 1.05 -36.83
CA ALA A 118 -12.51 2.35 -36.39
C ALA A 118 -12.94 3.49 -37.33
N ALA A 119 -12.90 3.27 -38.65
CA ALA A 119 -13.27 4.28 -39.64
C ALA A 119 -14.78 4.63 -39.61
N ILE A 120 -15.67 3.67 -39.35
CA ILE A 120 -17.12 3.92 -39.25
C ILE A 120 -17.52 4.57 -37.92
N ASN A 121 -16.67 4.47 -36.89
CA ASN A 121 -16.95 4.98 -35.54
C ASN A 121 -16.08 6.19 -35.16
N CYS A 122 -15.30 6.75 -36.08
CA CYS A 122 -14.51 7.96 -35.84
C CYS A 122 -15.35 9.24 -35.96
N ALA A 123 -14.76 10.38 -35.61
CA ALA A 123 -15.42 11.69 -35.71
C ALA A 123 -15.86 12.02 -37.16
N ASP A 124 -15.05 11.63 -38.15
CA ASP A 124 -15.28 11.88 -39.57
C ASP A 124 -15.99 10.73 -40.29
N ARG A 125 -16.73 9.88 -39.55
CA ARG A 125 -17.43 8.68 -40.08
C ARG A 125 -18.28 8.91 -41.33
N ILE A 126 -18.86 10.10 -41.47
CA ILE A 126 -19.75 10.43 -42.61
C ILE A 126 -18.96 10.47 -43.92
N GLU A 127 -17.71 10.93 -43.88
CA GLU A 127 -16.85 10.98 -45.05
C GLU A 127 -16.42 9.58 -45.48
N TYR A 128 -15.97 8.75 -44.51
CA TYR A 128 -15.64 7.36 -44.76
C TYR A 128 -16.83 6.56 -45.28
N LEU A 129 -18.03 6.73 -44.72
CA LEU A 129 -19.24 6.03 -45.19
C LEU A 129 -19.60 6.42 -46.64
N LYS A 130 -19.42 7.69 -47.02
CA LYS A 130 -19.63 8.14 -48.41
C LYS A 130 -18.61 7.54 -49.35
N GLN A 131 -17.33 7.56 -48.99
CA GLN A 131 -16.27 6.92 -49.78
C GLN A 131 -16.53 5.42 -49.97
N MET A 132 -17.00 4.73 -48.92
CA MET A 132 -17.36 3.32 -48.99
C MET A 132 -18.52 3.03 -49.97
N GLN A 133 -19.45 3.97 -50.17
CA GLN A 133 -20.56 3.86 -51.13
C GLN A 133 -20.14 4.10 -52.59
N GLU A 134 -18.94 4.66 -52.84
CA GLU A 134 -18.43 4.89 -54.20
C GLU A 134 -17.60 3.69 -54.71
N LEU A 135 -17.37 2.68 -53.87
CA LEU A 135 -16.62 1.46 -54.20
C LEU A 135 -17.44 0.47 -55.03
N THR A 136 -16.78 -0.57 -55.53
CA THR A 136 -17.41 -1.65 -56.29
C THR A 136 -18.41 -2.43 -55.42
N GLU A 137 -19.48 -2.95 -56.04
CA GLU A 137 -20.57 -3.67 -55.36
C GLU A 137 -20.05 -4.84 -54.49
N ASN A 138 -19.07 -5.60 -54.98
CA ASN A 138 -18.44 -6.68 -54.23
C ASN A 138 -17.71 -6.19 -52.97
N THR A 139 -17.03 -5.04 -53.04
CA THR A 139 -16.36 -4.44 -51.87
C THR A 139 -17.39 -3.88 -50.88
N GLN A 140 -18.49 -3.29 -51.38
CA GLN A 140 -19.58 -2.82 -50.53
C GLN A 140 -20.24 -3.95 -49.74
N GLU A 141 -20.45 -5.12 -50.36
CA GLU A 141 -20.98 -6.30 -49.67
C GLU A 141 -20.08 -6.76 -48.51
N VAL A 142 -18.76 -6.83 -48.75
CA VAL A 142 -17.77 -7.21 -47.72
C VAL A 142 -17.74 -6.21 -46.56
N LEU A 143 -17.80 -4.91 -46.86
CA LEU A 143 -17.82 -3.86 -45.85
C LEU A 143 -19.13 -3.86 -45.06
N MET A 144 -20.27 -4.03 -45.72
CA MET A 144 -21.58 -4.13 -45.08
C MET A 144 -21.63 -5.34 -44.14
N GLN A 145 -21.11 -6.49 -44.57
CA GLN A 145 -20.99 -7.66 -43.72
C GLN A 145 -20.11 -7.38 -42.48
N THR A 146 -18.98 -6.69 -42.66
CA THR A 146 -18.06 -6.33 -41.56
C THR A 146 -18.72 -5.38 -40.55
N VAL A 147 -19.54 -4.43 -41.02
CA VAL A 147 -20.30 -3.52 -40.17
C VAL A 147 -21.41 -4.25 -39.41
N GLN A 148 -22.11 -5.17 -40.09
CA GLN A 148 -23.18 -5.96 -39.49
C GLN A 148 -22.64 -6.90 -38.40
N GLU A 149 -21.52 -7.59 -38.67
CA GLU A 149 -20.80 -8.40 -37.69
C GLU A 149 -20.37 -7.58 -36.46
N ALA A 150 -20.11 -6.27 -36.62
CA ALA A 150 -19.74 -5.40 -35.52
C ALA A 150 -20.93 -4.84 -34.71
N GLY A 151 -22.14 -4.81 -35.29
CA GLY A 151 -23.35 -4.21 -34.69
C GLY A 151 -24.31 -5.20 -34.02
N GLU A 152 -24.26 -6.49 -34.39
CA GLU A 152 -25.19 -7.51 -33.86
C GLU A 152 -25.02 -7.80 -32.34
N ASP A 153 -23.88 -7.43 -31.74
CA ASP A 153 -23.64 -7.58 -30.29
C ASP A 153 -24.19 -6.43 -29.42
N GLU A 154 -24.53 -5.25 -29.99
CA GLU A 154 -25.08 -4.13 -29.20
C GLU A 154 -26.59 -4.23 -28.95
N SER A 155 -27.33 -5.01 -29.75
CA SER A 155 -28.81 -5.10 -29.68
C SER A 155 -29.34 -6.42 -29.10
N GLY A 156 -28.47 -7.33 -28.65
CA GLY A 156 -28.81 -8.73 -28.41
C GLY A 156 -29.03 -9.19 -26.96
N THR A 157 -28.81 -8.37 -25.91
CA THR A 157 -28.68 -8.97 -24.56
C THR A 157 -29.48 -8.36 -23.39
N ASP A 158 -30.19 -7.24 -23.49
CA ASP A 158 -30.81 -6.63 -22.28
C ASP A 158 -32.29 -6.19 -22.40
N GLU A 159 -33.10 -6.76 -23.31
CA GLU A 159 -34.53 -6.42 -23.37
C GLU A 159 -35.49 -7.57 -23.72
N ALA A 160 -35.18 -8.79 -23.28
CA ALA A 160 -36.07 -9.95 -23.46
C ALA A 160 -36.18 -10.82 -22.20
N ASP A 161 -36.48 -10.22 -21.07
CA ASP A 161 -37.30 -10.87 -20.04
C ASP A 161 -37.76 -9.82 -19.02
N LEU A 162 -39.04 -9.89 -18.63
CA LEU A 162 -39.76 -8.97 -17.73
C LEU A 162 -40.50 -7.80 -18.39
N ALA A 163 -41.22 -8.08 -19.47
CA ALA A 163 -42.45 -7.36 -19.79
C ALA A 163 -43.66 -8.29 -19.58
N ASP A 164 -44.14 -8.37 -18.32
CA ASP A 164 -45.57 -8.60 -18.06
C ASP A 164 -45.99 -7.87 -16.79
N VAL A 165 -47.22 -7.36 -16.85
CA VAL A 165 -47.97 -6.58 -15.86
C VAL A 165 -47.64 -5.09 -15.77
N GLY A 166 -48.13 -4.34 -16.76
CA GLY A 166 -48.42 -2.92 -16.61
C GLY A 166 -49.76 -2.67 -15.89
N ILE A 167 -49.78 -1.68 -14.98
CA ILE A 167 -50.95 -0.82 -14.73
C ILE A 167 -50.48 0.63 -14.47
N ALA A 168 -50.79 1.48 -15.45
CA ALA A 168 -51.28 2.87 -15.38
C ALA A 168 -50.51 3.96 -14.60
N ALA A 169 -49.89 4.86 -15.38
CA ALA A 169 -50.28 6.27 -15.56
C ALA A 169 -50.29 7.22 -14.33
N ASN A 170 -49.37 8.19 -14.27
CA ASN A 170 -49.58 9.54 -14.81
C ASN A 170 -48.44 10.52 -14.44
N HIS A 171 -48.24 11.46 -15.36
CA HIS A 171 -47.42 12.68 -15.32
C HIS A 171 -47.55 13.52 -14.02
N ASP A 172 -46.41 14.05 -13.53
CA ASP A 172 -46.07 15.49 -13.39
C ASP A 172 -44.82 15.62 -12.49
N GLU A 173 -43.68 16.07 -13.02
CA GLU A 173 -43.21 17.45 -13.16
C GLU A 173 -42.19 17.87 -12.07
N ILE A 174 -41.01 18.24 -12.58
CA ILE A 174 -40.02 19.20 -12.08
C ILE A 174 -38.84 18.69 -11.22
N PRO A 175 -37.58 18.97 -11.66
CA PRO A 175 -36.35 18.50 -11.05
C PRO A 175 -35.74 19.53 -10.08
N THR A 176 -35.01 19.07 -9.05
CA THR A 176 -33.75 19.69 -8.57
C THR A 176 -33.08 18.83 -7.47
N SER A 177 -31.88 18.34 -7.79
CA SER A 177 -30.65 18.09 -6.99
C SER A 177 -30.66 18.36 -5.47
N PRO A 178 -29.83 17.71 -4.61
CA PRO A 178 -28.60 16.95 -4.92
C PRO A 178 -28.36 15.63 -4.15
N ARG A 179 -27.60 14.75 -4.80
CA ARG A 179 -26.57 13.85 -4.23
C ARG A 179 -26.52 13.77 -2.70
N ARG A 180 -26.97 12.64 -2.16
CA ARG A 180 -26.37 11.90 -1.04
C ARG A 180 -27.00 10.50 -1.02
N SER A 181 -26.18 9.48 -0.79
CA SER A 181 -26.56 8.09 -0.45
C SER A 181 -26.47 6.98 -1.52
N GLY A 182 -25.52 7.03 -2.47
CA GLY A 182 -25.20 5.84 -3.29
C GLY A 182 -24.49 4.72 -2.51
N GLU A 183 -23.87 5.02 -1.37
CA GLU A 183 -23.17 4.01 -0.55
C GLU A 183 -24.13 3.18 0.32
N MET A 184 -25.30 3.71 0.70
CA MET A 184 -26.24 2.97 1.56
C MET A 184 -27.10 2.00 0.74
N GLU A 185 -27.42 2.36 -0.50
CA GLU A 185 -28.14 1.50 -1.45
C GLU A 185 -27.25 0.35 -1.94
N SER A 186 -25.95 0.62 -2.19
CA SER A 186 -24.97 -0.43 -2.51
C SER A 186 -24.73 -1.42 -1.36
N VAL A 187 -24.80 -0.98 -0.09
CA VAL A 187 -24.68 -1.86 1.07
C VAL A 187 -25.94 -2.72 1.23
N LEU A 188 -27.14 -2.15 1.07
CA LEU A 188 -28.41 -2.88 1.10
C LEU A 188 -28.50 -3.94 -0.01
N GLU A 189 -28.09 -3.62 -1.24
CA GLU A 189 -28.02 -4.60 -2.32
C GLU A 189 -26.99 -5.72 -2.04
N SER A 190 -25.87 -5.39 -1.39
CA SER A 190 -24.87 -6.39 -1.01
C SER A 190 -25.38 -7.30 0.11
N GLU A 191 -26.18 -6.76 1.04
CA GLU A 191 -26.83 -7.49 2.13
C GLU A 191 -27.95 -8.40 1.61
N GLU A 192 -28.74 -7.94 0.64
CA GLU A 192 -29.76 -8.76 -0.02
C GLU A 192 -29.12 -9.92 -0.82
N ARG A 193 -28.03 -9.65 -1.56
CA ARG A 193 -27.26 -10.69 -2.26
C ARG A 193 -26.68 -11.70 -1.27
N LEU A 194 -26.16 -11.25 -0.13
CA LEU A 194 -25.66 -12.14 0.93
C LEU A 194 -26.79 -12.96 1.56
N GLY A 195 -27.96 -12.36 1.80
CA GLY A 195 -29.16 -13.04 2.31
C GLY A 195 -29.62 -14.15 1.36
N LYS A 196 -29.63 -13.89 0.04
CA LYS A 196 -29.96 -14.89 -0.98
C LYS A 196 -28.95 -16.04 -1.01
N VAL A 197 -27.64 -15.74 -0.94
CA VAL A 197 -26.59 -16.77 -0.87
C VAL A 197 -26.72 -17.62 0.39
N ILE A 198 -27.07 -17.04 1.54
CA ILE A 198 -27.29 -17.78 2.78
C ILE A 198 -28.53 -18.69 2.65
N ALA A 199 -29.63 -18.18 2.08
CA ALA A 199 -30.83 -18.97 1.85
C ALA A 199 -30.57 -20.14 0.87
N ASP A 200 -29.82 -19.90 -0.20
CA ASP A 200 -29.41 -20.94 -1.15
C ASP A 200 -28.48 -21.96 -0.50
N ASN A 201 -27.53 -21.52 0.34
CA ASN A 201 -26.66 -22.43 1.08
C ASN A 201 -27.45 -23.31 2.07
N GLN A 202 -28.45 -22.73 2.75
CA GLN A 202 -29.36 -23.49 3.61
C GLN A 202 -30.22 -24.49 2.83
N ARG A 203 -30.70 -24.12 1.65
CA ARG A 203 -31.43 -25.01 0.73
C ARG A 203 -30.54 -26.17 0.28
N ILE A 204 -29.34 -25.87 -0.21
CA ILE A 204 -28.36 -26.88 -0.65
C ILE A 204 -27.96 -27.79 0.51
N ALA A 205 -27.79 -27.25 1.72
CA ALA A 205 -27.50 -28.05 2.91
C ALA A 205 -28.65 -28.98 3.29
N HIS A 206 -29.91 -28.56 3.06
CA HIS A 206 -31.09 -29.40 3.25
C HIS A 206 -31.15 -30.52 2.20
N GLU A 207 -30.95 -30.20 0.93
CA GLU A 207 -30.89 -31.17 -0.17
C GLU A 207 -29.78 -32.19 0.05
N LYS A 208 -28.59 -31.75 0.49
CA LYS A 208 -27.48 -32.65 0.83
C LYS A 208 -27.86 -33.62 1.96
N ARG A 209 -28.55 -33.14 3.00
CA ARG A 209 -29.02 -34.00 4.10
C ARG A 209 -30.05 -35.02 3.64
N GLU A 210 -30.97 -34.64 2.75
CA GLU A 210 -31.96 -35.56 2.21
C GLU A 210 -31.34 -36.59 1.27
N LEU A 211 -30.41 -36.19 0.40
CA LEU A 211 -29.65 -37.12 -0.46
C LEU A 211 -28.83 -38.11 0.37
N GLN A 212 -28.21 -37.64 1.47
CA GLN A 212 -27.48 -38.52 2.38
C GLN A 212 -28.42 -39.50 3.08
N ARG A 213 -29.61 -39.06 3.51
CA ARG A 213 -30.64 -39.94 4.08
C ARG A 213 -31.10 -41.01 3.07
N GLN A 214 -31.30 -40.62 1.81
CA GLN A 214 -31.68 -41.57 0.75
C GLN A 214 -30.56 -42.57 0.47
N LEU A 215 -29.31 -42.12 0.45
CA LEU A 215 -28.14 -42.99 0.28
C LEU A 215 -28.06 -44.03 1.42
N ASP A 216 -28.22 -43.60 2.67
CA ASP A 216 -28.25 -44.51 3.83
C ASP A 216 -29.43 -45.48 3.74
N GLU A 217 -30.61 -45.03 3.29
CA GLU A 217 -31.77 -45.90 3.09
C GLU A 217 -31.52 -46.94 1.99
N HIS A 218 -30.82 -46.58 0.91
CA HIS A 218 -30.41 -47.52 -0.14
C HIS A 218 -29.38 -48.54 0.37
N HIS A 219 -28.40 -48.12 1.16
CA HIS A 219 -27.44 -49.04 1.78
C HIS A 219 -28.15 -50.04 2.71
N MET A 220 -29.06 -49.57 3.57
CA MET A 220 -29.85 -50.47 4.44
C MET A 220 -30.74 -51.44 3.64
N ARG A 221 -31.27 -51.03 2.48
CA ARG A 221 -32.00 -51.94 1.59
C ARG A 221 -31.08 -52.96 0.92
N TYR A 222 -29.86 -52.55 0.56
CA TYR A 222 -28.87 -53.42 -0.04
C TYR A 222 -28.40 -54.48 0.97
N GLU A 223 -28.08 -54.09 2.21
CA GLU A 223 -27.72 -55.02 3.29
C GLU A 223 -28.82 -56.05 3.52
N LYS A 224 -30.09 -55.63 3.63
CA LYS A 224 -31.23 -56.54 3.76
C LYS A 224 -31.40 -57.49 2.56
N LEU A 225 -31.08 -57.02 1.35
CA LEU A 225 -31.15 -57.86 0.16
C LEU A 225 -30.01 -58.88 0.14
N GLN A 226 -28.83 -58.49 0.59
CA GLN A 226 -27.68 -59.38 0.73
C GLN A 226 -27.92 -60.44 1.81
N GLU A 227 -28.47 -60.06 2.96
CA GLU A 227 -28.91 -61.02 3.99
C GLU A 227 -29.91 -62.05 3.45
N ARG A 228 -30.87 -61.62 2.62
CA ARG A 228 -31.83 -62.54 1.96
C ARG A 228 -31.16 -63.44 0.94
N PHE A 229 -30.17 -62.92 0.21
CA PHE A 229 -29.41 -63.71 -0.75
C PHE A 229 -28.62 -64.81 -0.05
N ASP A 230 -27.95 -64.48 1.06
CA ASP A 230 -27.20 -65.43 1.87
C ASP A 230 -28.13 -66.52 2.43
N GLN A 231 -29.32 -66.14 2.91
CA GLN A 231 -30.35 -67.10 3.35
C GLN A 231 -30.76 -68.08 2.25
N VAL A 232 -31.06 -67.60 1.04
CA VAL A 232 -31.42 -68.45 -0.10
C VAL A 232 -30.25 -69.35 -0.51
N GLN A 233 -29.02 -68.84 -0.44
CA GLN A 233 -27.83 -69.62 -0.76
C GLN A 233 -27.61 -70.76 0.24
N ASP A 234 -27.93 -70.55 1.51
CA ASP A 234 -27.85 -71.60 2.53
C ASP A 234 -28.99 -72.63 2.40
N GLU A 235 -30.20 -72.22 2.07
CA GLU A 235 -31.30 -73.13 1.71
C GLU A 235 -30.97 -73.98 0.46
N LEU A 236 -30.28 -73.38 -0.52
CA LEU A 236 -29.82 -74.11 -1.71
C LEU A 236 -28.74 -75.14 -1.38
N LYS A 237 -27.83 -74.85 -0.45
CA LYS A 237 -26.85 -75.82 0.04
C LYS A 237 -27.55 -76.96 0.78
N GLU A 238 -28.50 -76.66 1.67
CA GLU A 238 -29.25 -77.66 2.42
C GLU A 238 -30.07 -78.59 1.50
N THR A 239 -30.72 -78.02 0.48
CA THR A 239 -31.44 -78.80 -0.54
C THR A 239 -30.48 -79.60 -1.43
N GLY A 240 -29.31 -79.06 -1.77
CA GLY A 240 -28.23 -79.77 -2.47
C GLY A 240 -27.68 -80.96 -1.67
N ASP A 241 -27.50 -80.79 -0.37
CA ASP A 241 -27.08 -81.88 0.53
C ASP A 241 -28.16 -82.95 0.67
N ARG A 242 -29.43 -82.53 0.74
CA ARG A 242 -30.59 -83.44 0.74
C ARG A 242 -30.71 -84.21 -0.58
N LEU A 243 -30.47 -83.56 -1.71
CA LEU A 243 -30.44 -84.21 -3.03
C LEU A 243 -29.26 -85.20 -3.13
N THR A 244 -28.09 -84.82 -2.62
CA THR A 244 -26.91 -85.69 -2.56
C THR A 244 -27.17 -86.92 -1.68
N ALA A 245 -27.93 -86.77 -0.60
CA ALA A 245 -28.38 -87.88 0.24
C ALA A 245 -29.41 -88.79 -0.46
N VAL A 246 -30.25 -88.24 -1.35
CA VAL A 246 -31.19 -89.04 -2.18
C VAL A 246 -30.45 -89.77 -3.31
N LEU A 247 -29.46 -89.13 -3.94
CA LEU A 247 -28.57 -89.76 -4.93
C LEU A 247 -27.68 -90.87 -4.33
N ALA A 248 -27.46 -90.87 -3.01
CA ALA A 248 -26.76 -91.93 -2.29
C ALA A 248 -27.55 -93.25 -2.16
N GLY A 249 -28.67 -93.40 -2.87
CA GLY A 249 -29.18 -94.71 -3.28
C GLY A 249 -30.26 -95.30 -2.39
N ARG A 250 -31.47 -94.72 -2.41
CA ARG A 250 -32.66 -95.43 -1.94
C ARG A 250 -33.93 -95.03 -2.68
N SER A 251 -34.14 -95.59 -3.88
CA SER A 251 -35.48 -96.02 -4.31
C SER A 251 -35.35 -96.93 -5.54
N ASP A 252 -35.89 -98.13 -5.39
CA ASP A 252 -35.89 -99.23 -6.35
C ASP A 252 -37.35 -99.49 -6.73
N SER A 253 -37.70 -99.48 -8.03
CA SER A 253 -38.86 -100.24 -8.55
C SER A 253 -38.99 -100.18 -10.08
N SER A 254 -38.40 -101.18 -10.71
CA SER A 254 -39.06 -102.19 -11.57
C SER A 254 -40.30 -101.80 -12.41
N THR A 255 -40.03 -101.73 -13.72
CA THR A 255 -40.76 -102.32 -14.89
C THR A 255 -42.29 -102.51 -14.86
N ARG A 256 -42.97 -101.72 -15.72
CA ARG A 256 -44.22 -102.07 -16.45
C ARG A 256 -44.22 -101.39 -17.84
N PRO A 257 -45.18 -101.72 -18.74
CA PRO A 257 -44.95 -102.19 -20.13
C PRO A 257 -44.36 -101.12 -21.06
N LEU A 258 -43.68 -101.55 -22.13
CA LEU A 258 -42.86 -100.70 -23.00
C LEU A 258 -43.60 -99.50 -23.62
N ASP A 259 -44.93 -99.55 -23.83
CA ASP A 259 -45.71 -98.36 -24.23
C ASP A 259 -45.76 -97.28 -23.15
N SER A 260 -45.97 -97.67 -21.88
CA SER A 260 -45.88 -96.72 -20.76
C SER A 260 -44.47 -96.16 -20.59
N LYS A 261 -43.43 -96.92 -20.96
CA LYS A 261 -42.04 -96.43 -20.88
C LYS A 261 -41.75 -95.39 -21.95
N HIS A 262 -42.23 -95.61 -23.17
CA HIS A 262 -42.11 -94.64 -24.25
C HIS A 262 -42.95 -93.39 -23.94
N ASP A 263 -44.18 -93.54 -23.47
CA ASP A 263 -45.01 -92.40 -23.02
C ASP A 263 -44.40 -91.67 -21.82
N THR A 264 -43.82 -92.39 -20.84
CA THR A 264 -43.10 -91.74 -19.73
C THR A 264 -41.83 -91.07 -20.19
N LEU A 265 -41.12 -91.62 -21.19
CA LEU A 265 -39.91 -91.01 -21.74
C LEU A 265 -40.26 -89.74 -22.51
N ILE A 266 -41.32 -89.77 -23.32
CA ILE A 266 -41.86 -88.60 -24.01
C ILE A 266 -42.27 -87.54 -22.97
N ALA A 267 -43.04 -87.91 -21.95
CA ALA A 267 -43.41 -86.98 -20.87
C ALA A 267 -42.21 -86.42 -20.11
N THR A 268 -41.15 -87.22 -19.89
CA THR A 268 -39.91 -86.71 -19.26
C THR A 268 -39.13 -85.77 -20.18
N LEU A 269 -39.10 -86.03 -21.48
CA LEU A 269 -38.44 -85.16 -22.45
C LEU A 269 -39.24 -83.87 -22.65
N GLU A 270 -40.57 -83.94 -22.69
CA GLU A 270 -41.46 -82.78 -22.72
C GLU A 270 -41.31 -81.93 -21.46
N ASN A 271 -41.28 -82.55 -20.26
CA ASN A 271 -40.99 -81.83 -19.03
C ASN A 271 -39.60 -81.18 -19.05
N ARG A 272 -38.58 -81.87 -19.56
CA ARG A 272 -37.22 -81.31 -19.66
C ARG A 272 -37.12 -80.18 -20.67
N VAL A 273 -37.93 -80.23 -21.75
CA VAL A 273 -38.08 -79.12 -22.70
C VAL A 273 -38.78 -77.95 -22.03
N LEU A 274 -39.88 -78.17 -21.31
CA LEU A 274 -40.58 -77.13 -20.56
C LEU A 274 -39.70 -76.50 -19.48
N GLU A 275 -38.91 -77.29 -18.75
CA GLU A 275 -37.93 -76.79 -17.77
C GLU A 275 -36.84 -75.96 -18.43
N ALA A 276 -36.29 -76.41 -19.56
CA ALA A 276 -35.30 -75.65 -20.32
C ALA A 276 -35.88 -74.36 -20.92
N GLU A 277 -37.14 -74.37 -21.37
CA GLU A 277 -37.86 -73.19 -21.84
C GLU A 277 -38.11 -72.20 -20.69
N ALA A 278 -38.48 -72.67 -19.50
CA ALA A 278 -38.65 -71.84 -18.32
C ALA A 278 -37.31 -71.21 -17.87
N GLU A 279 -36.22 -71.99 -17.86
CA GLU A 279 -34.88 -71.48 -17.56
C GLU A 279 -34.42 -70.45 -18.60
N ALA A 280 -34.69 -70.68 -19.89
CA ALA A 280 -34.37 -69.72 -20.95
C ALA A 280 -35.17 -68.41 -20.80
N GLU A 281 -36.44 -68.47 -20.39
CA GLU A 281 -37.25 -67.29 -20.10
C GLU A 281 -36.78 -66.54 -18.85
N ASP A 282 -36.37 -67.24 -17.80
CA ASP A 282 -35.82 -66.61 -16.59
C ASP A 282 -34.44 -65.99 -16.84
N LEU A 283 -33.59 -66.64 -17.63
CA LEU A 283 -32.34 -66.07 -18.11
C LEU A 283 -32.58 -64.83 -19.00
N ARG A 284 -33.61 -64.84 -19.85
CA ARG A 284 -34.02 -63.66 -20.64
C ARG A 284 -34.45 -62.50 -19.75
N LYS A 285 -35.32 -62.74 -18.76
CA LYS A 285 -35.75 -61.71 -17.79
C LYS A 285 -34.56 -61.16 -16.99
N SER A 286 -33.68 -62.04 -16.53
CA SER A 286 -32.45 -61.64 -15.82
C SER A 286 -31.54 -60.79 -16.70
N ASN A 287 -31.37 -61.15 -17.98
CA ASN A 287 -30.61 -60.36 -18.95
C ASN A 287 -31.23 -58.96 -19.15
N GLU A 288 -32.55 -58.86 -19.29
CA GLU A 288 -33.23 -57.58 -19.45
C GLU A 288 -33.08 -56.70 -18.20
N VAL A 289 -33.19 -57.26 -17.00
CA VAL A 289 -32.93 -56.53 -15.75
C VAL A 289 -31.47 -56.07 -15.67
N LEU A 290 -30.51 -56.92 -16.05
CA LEU A 290 -29.09 -56.55 -16.11
C LEU A 290 -28.84 -55.43 -17.12
N LYS A 291 -29.51 -55.47 -18.28
CA LYS A 291 -29.43 -54.42 -19.30
C LYS A 291 -29.95 -53.08 -18.77
N ILE A 292 -31.12 -53.07 -18.13
CA ILE A 292 -31.67 -51.85 -17.50
C ILE A 292 -30.74 -51.32 -16.41
N LYS A 293 -30.12 -52.20 -15.61
CA LYS A 293 -29.13 -51.79 -14.59
C LYS A 293 -27.88 -51.18 -15.22
N SER A 294 -27.37 -51.77 -16.30
CA SER A 294 -26.24 -51.26 -17.06
C SER A 294 -26.54 -49.87 -17.64
N GLU A 295 -27.72 -49.68 -18.25
CA GLU A 295 -28.15 -48.38 -18.78
C GLU A 295 -28.27 -47.32 -17.67
N LYS A 296 -28.75 -47.69 -16.48
CA LYS A 296 -28.79 -46.78 -15.32
C LYS A 296 -27.39 -46.43 -14.80
N ALA A 297 -26.49 -47.41 -14.73
CA ALA A 297 -25.11 -47.18 -14.32
C ALA A 297 -24.39 -46.24 -15.29
N GLN A 298 -24.60 -46.41 -16.61
CA GLN A 298 -24.07 -45.52 -17.63
C GLN A 298 -24.61 -44.09 -17.47
N LYS A 299 -25.92 -43.91 -17.29
CA LYS A 299 -26.52 -42.59 -17.05
C LYS A 299 -25.93 -41.89 -15.83
N LEU A 300 -25.80 -42.62 -14.70
CA LEU A 300 -25.20 -42.07 -13.49
C LEU A 300 -23.72 -41.70 -13.68
N GLN A 301 -23.00 -42.43 -14.53
CA GLN A 301 -21.62 -42.11 -14.88
C GLN A 301 -21.55 -40.84 -15.75
N ASP A 302 -22.44 -40.70 -16.72
CA ASP A 302 -22.53 -39.50 -17.57
C ASP A 302 -22.88 -38.26 -16.70
N ASP A 303 -23.86 -38.37 -15.79
CA ASP A 303 -24.22 -37.32 -14.83
C ASP A 303 -23.04 -36.95 -13.91
N TYR A 304 -22.28 -37.95 -13.46
CA TYR A 304 -21.09 -37.72 -12.63
C TYR A 304 -19.99 -36.96 -13.39
N ASP A 305 -19.75 -37.32 -14.65
CA ASP A 305 -18.77 -36.65 -15.49
C ASP A 305 -19.20 -35.21 -15.83
N GLU A 306 -20.49 -34.96 -16.04
CA GLU A 306 -21.04 -33.61 -16.19
C GLU A 306 -20.82 -32.77 -14.92
N MET A 307 -21.18 -33.29 -13.75
CA MET A 307 -20.96 -32.60 -12.47
C MET A 307 -19.47 -32.35 -12.20
N LYS A 308 -18.59 -33.27 -12.61
CA LYS A 308 -17.14 -33.10 -12.50
C LYS A 308 -16.64 -31.97 -13.41
N ILE A 309 -17.11 -31.91 -14.65
CA ILE A 309 -16.78 -30.82 -15.58
C ILE A 309 -17.25 -29.47 -15.01
N ASP A 310 -18.45 -29.41 -14.46
CA ASP A 310 -18.99 -28.16 -13.89
C ASP A 310 -18.28 -27.74 -12.62
N ARG A 311 -17.90 -28.69 -11.75
CA ARG A 311 -17.00 -28.44 -10.62
C ARG A 311 -15.68 -27.84 -11.08
N ASP A 312 -15.06 -28.39 -12.13
CA ASP A 312 -13.78 -27.90 -12.65
C ASP A 312 -13.92 -26.51 -13.30
N LYS A 313 -15.04 -26.23 -13.98
CA LYS A 313 -15.38 -24.87 -14.47
C LYS A 313 -15.53 -23.89 -13.32
N LEU A 314 -16.26 -24.25 -12.26
CA LEU A 314 -16.44 -23.42 -11.08
C LEU A 314 -15.12 -23.19 -10.34
N ALA A 315 -14.26 -24.20 -10.24
CA ALA A 315 -12.92 -24.06 -9.66
C ALA A 315 -12.06 -23.07 -10.46
N ARG A 316 -12.11 -23.11 -11.81
CA ARG A 316 -11.44 -22.11 -12.66
C ARG A 316 -11.98 -20.70 -12.44
N LYS A 317 -13.32 -20.54 -12.40
CA LYS A 317 -13.98 -19.26 -12.11
C LYS A 317 -13.59 -18.72 -10.73
N ALA A 318 -13.54 -19.57 -9.71
CA ALA A 318 -13.10 -19.21 -8.36
C ALA A 318 -11.63 -18.78 -8.34
N ASN A 319 -10.74 -19.51 -9.03
CA ASN A 319 -9.33 -19.13 -9.16
C ASN A 319 -9.14 -17.78 -9.88
N THR A 320 -9.95 -17.49 -10.90
CA THR A 320 -9.93 -16.17 -11.54
C THR A 320 -10.46 -15.08 -10.61
N ALA A 321 -11.53 -15.34 -9.86
CA ALA A 321 -12.06 -14.41 -8.88
C ALA A 321 -11.05 -14.10 -7.78
N GLU A 322 -10.32 -15.11 -7.27
CA GLU A 322 -9.26 -14.93 -6.28
C GLU A 322 -8.10 -14.08 -6.84
N LYS A 323 -7.72 -14.28 -8.11
CA LYS A 323 -6.73 -13.41 -8.78
C LYS A 323 -7.21 -11.96 -8.90
N TYR A 324 -8.49 -11.73 -9.22
CA TYR A 324 -9.06 -10.39 -9.24
C TYR A 324 -9.12 -9.77 -7.84
N ARG A 325 -9.46 -10.57 -6.81
CA ARG A 325 -9.43 -10.15 -5.40
C ARG A 325 -8.03 -9.72 -4.98
N GLN A 326 -7.00 -10.50 -5.30
CA GLN A 326 -5.61 -10.15 -5.01
C GLN A 326 -5.15 -8.89 -5.74
N LYS A 327 -5.55 -8.70 -7.02
CA LYS A 327 -5.27 -7.46 -7.75
C LYS A 327 -5.95 -6.25 -7.13
N LEU A 328 -7.19 -6.41 -6.67
CA LEU A 328 -7.93 -5.34 -5.99
C LEU A 328 -7.28 -4.98 -4.66
N GLU A 329 -6.87 -5.98 -3.87
CA GLU A 329 -6.15 -5.77 -2.60
C GLU A 329 -4.82 -5.04 -2.83
N ALA A 330 -4.03 -5.47 -3.83
CA ALA A 330 -2.81 -4.77 -4.22
C ALA A 330 -3.07 -3.33 -4.69
N SER A 331 -4.15 -3.08 -5.44
CA SER A 331 -4.55 -1.74 -5.86
C SER A 331 -4.93 -0.86 -4.66
N GLN A 332 -5.67 -1.40 -3.70
CA GLN A 332 -6.02 -0.68 -2.47
C GLN A 332 -4.79 -0.34 -1.63
N ASP A 333 -3.80 -1.22 -1.57
CA ASP A 333 -2.56 -0.94 -0.85
C ASP A 333 -1.73 0.14 -1.53
N LEU A 334 -1.68 0.15 -2.87
CA LEU A 334 -1.07 1.25 -3.64
C LEU A 334 -1.83 2.57 -3.43
N GLU A 335 -3.16 2.56 -3.33
CA GLU A 335 -3.94 3.75 -3.02
C GLU A 335 -3.66 4.28 -1.60
N LYS A 336 -3.55 3.40 -0.60
CA LYS A 336 -3.14 3.77 0.77
C LYS A 336 -1.73 4.36 0.78
N GLU A 337 -0.79 3.77 0.04
CA GLU A 337 0.56 4.30 -0.09
C GLU A 337 0.56 5.67 -0.77
N ASN A 338 -0.22 5.84 -1.84
CA ASN A 338 -0.36 7.13 -2.54
C ASN A 338 -0.95 8.20 -1.61
N ALA A 339 -1.97 7.85 -0.82
CA ALA A 339 -2.54 8.74 0.20
C ALA A 339 -1.51 9.11 1.26
N SER A 340 -0.73 8.15 1.76
CA SER A 340 0.38 8.38 2.69
C SER A 340 1.43 9.33 2.10
N LEU A 341 1.87 9.09 0.86
CA LEU A 341 2.82 9.95 0.16
C LEU A 341 2.27 11.37 -0.04
N ARG A 342 0.99 11.52 -0.38
CA ARG A 342 0.33 12.83 -0.46
C ARG A 342 0.35 13.54 0.88
N THR A 343 0.04 12.86 1.99
CA THR A 343 0.13 13.47 3.33
C THR A 343 1.55 13.90 3.65
N LYS A 344 2.56 13.09 3.31
CA LYS A 344 3.98 13.45 3.50
C LYS A 344 4.39 14.65 2.67
N VAL A 345 3.95 14.74 1.41
CA VAL A 345 4.19 15.91 0.55
C VAL A 345 3.56 17.17 1.17
N THR A 346 2.32 17.09 1.67
CA THR A 346 1.68 18.24 2.32
C THR A 346 2.40 18.65 3.62
N GLU A 347 2.90 17.68 4.39
CA GLU A 347 3.68 17.95 5.59
C GLU A 347 5.00 18.65 5.24
N LEU A 348 5.75 18.13 4.26
CA LEU A 348 7.00 18.75 3.79
C LEU A 348 6.78 20.15 3.22
N GLN A 349 5.68 20.37 2.49
CA GLN A 349 5.30 21.71 2.02
C GLN A 349 4.99 22.66 3.19
N SER A 350 4.36 22.18 4.26
CA SER A 350 4.14 22.98 5.47
C SER A 350 5.45 23.31 6.17
N GLN A 351 6.35 22.34 6.31
CA GLN A 351 7.68 22.55 6.90
C GLN A 351 8.51 23.55 6.08
N LEU A 352 8.47 23.47 4.75
CA LEU A 352 9.14 24.43 3.87
C LEU A 352 8.60 25.84 4.09
N LYS A 353 7.27 26.02 4.12
CA LYS A 353 6.64 27.33 4.40
C LYS A 353 7.03 27.89 5.77
N GLN A 354 7.10 27.04 6.79
CA GLN A 354 7.53 27.45 8.14
C GLN A 354 9.01 27.88 8.14
N SER A 355 9.88 27.14 7.45
CA SER A 355 11.29 27.49 7.28
C SER A 355 11.47 28.81 6.52
N ASP A 356 10.75 29.00 5.40
CA ASP A 356 10.78 30.25 4.62
C ASP A 356 10.28 31.43 5.45
N PHE A 357 9.22 31.24 6.25
CA PHE A 357 8.72 32.26 7.16
C PHE A 357 9.75 32.61 8.24
N ALA A 358 10.37 31.61 8.87
CA ALA A 358 11.43 31.82 9.86
C ALA A 358 12.64 32.56 9.25
N ARG A 359 13.02 32.20 8.02
CA ARG A 359 14.10 32.86 7.28
C ARG A 359 13.77 34.30 6.94
N ALA A 360 12.53 34.60 6.54
CA ALA A 360 12.07 35.95 6.27
C ALA A 360 12.12 36.81 7.55
N SER A 361 11.56 36.31 8.66
CA SER A 361 11.58 36.99 9.96
C SER A 361 13.01 37.21 10.48
N SER A 362 13.90 36.24 10.31
CA SER A 362 15.32 36.39 10.64
C SER A 362 16.00 37.45 9.77
N GLY A 363 15.64 37.53 8.48
CA GLY A 363 16.11 38.59 7.58
C GLY A 363 15.64 39.98 7.99
N ASP A 364 14.40 40.12 8.46
CA ASP A 364 13.86 41.39 8.97
C ASP A 364 14.58 41.82 10.24
N LEU A 365 14.77 40.90 11.20
CA LEU A 365 15.54 41.17 12.42
C LEU A 365 16.99 41.55 12.10
N ALA A 366 17.62 40.90 11.11
CA ALA A 366 18.98 41.25 10.68
C ALA A 366 19.05 42.68 10.11
N ARG A 367 18.03 43.11 9.33
CA ARG A 367 17.95 44.50 8.83
C ARG A 367 17.81 45.50 9.97
N GLU A 368 16.95 45.22 10.94
CA GLU A 368 16.78 46.06 12.14
C GLU A 368 18.09 46.18 12.93
N VAL A 369 18.81 45.07 13.12
CA VAL A 369 20.13 45.06 13.75
C VAL A 369 21.14 45.91 12.95
N ASP A 370 21.13 45.84 11.63
CA ASP A 370 22.03 46.64 10.78
C ASP A 370 21.69 48.14 10.81
N GLU A 371 20.41 48.50 10.95
CA GLU A 371 19.99 49.89 11.19
C GLU A 371 20.49 50.41 12.53
N TYR A 372 20.34 49.62 13.61
CA TYR A 372 20.90 49.98 14.91
C TYR A 372 22.42 50.10 14.89
N ARG A 373 23.11 49.20 14.20
CA ARG A 373 24.57 49.28 13.99
C ARG A 373 25.00 50.54 13.23
N ARG A 374 24.19 51.03 12.29
CA ARG A 374 24.46 52.30 11.58
C ARG A 374 24.19 53.53 12.42
N LEU A 375 23.20 53.48 13.31
CA LEU A 375 22.88 54.59 14.20
C LEU A 375 23.91 54.75 15.33
N LEU A 376 24.49 53.63 15.79
CA LEU A 376 25.41 53.62 16.93
C LEU A 376 26.62 54.59 16.77
N PRO A 377 27.36 54.61 15.64
CA PRO A 377 28.44 55.58 15.45
C PRO A 377 27.99 57.04 15.47
N SER A 378 26.79 57.34 14.99
CA SER A 378 26.23 58.70 15.03
C SER A 378 25.98 59.13 16.47
N ILE A 379 25.36 58.24 17.27
CA ILE A 379 25.13 58.49 18.70
C ILE A 379 26.46 58.61 19.45
N GLU A 380 27.45 57.77 19.14
CA GLU A 380 28.79 57.85 19.73
C GLU A 380 29.49 59.16 19.39
N GLN A 381 29.36 59.64 18.14
CA GLN A 381 29.88 60.93 17.71
C GLN A 381 29.17 62.08 18.44
N GLU A 382 27.83 62.09 18.49
CA GLU A 382 27.06 63.09 19.24
C GLU A 382 27.46 63.11 20.73
N ARG A 383 27.66 61.93 21.33
CA ARG A 383 28.15 61.82 22.72
C ARG A 383 29.54 62.43 22.87
N TYR A 384 30.44 62.19 21.92
CA TYR A 384 31.78 62.78 21.91
C TYR A 384 31.72 64.31 21.79
N GLU A 385 30.91 64.83 20.87
CA GLU A 385 30.70 66.27 20.66
C GLU A 385 30.09 66.95 21.89
N LEU A 386 29.07 66.35 22.50
CA LEU A 386 28.47 66.83 23.75
C LEU A 386 29.47 66.83 24.91
N ASN A 387 30.31 65.79 25.00
CA ASN A 387 31.33 65.70 26.03
C ASN A 387 32.43 66.76 25.83
N GLU A 388 32.82 67.02 24.59
CA GLU A 388 33.77 68.09 24.24
C GLU A 388 33.19 69.48 24.53
N MET A 389 31.91 69.71 24.20
CA MET A 389 31.21 70.94 24.55
C MET A 389 31.11 71.13 26.08
N LYS A 390 30.81 70.05 26.81
CA LYS A 390 30.80 70.03 28.27
C LYS A 390 32.15 70.46 28.84
N LYS A 391 33.26 69.87 28.38
CA LYS A 391 34.61 70.23 28.83
C LYS A 391 34.95 71.70 28.58
N ARG A 392 34.52 72.25 27.43
CA ARG A 392 34.71 73.69 27.12
C ARG A 392 33.94 74.58 28.09
N LEU A 393 32.67 74.24 28.34
CA LEU A 393 31.84 74.96 29.32
C LEU A 393 32.39 74.85 30.74
N GLU A 394 32.93 73.70 31.14
CA GLU A 394 33.61 73.51 32.42
C GLU A 394 34.86 74.39 32.53
N PHE A 395 35.68 74.47 31.47
CA PHE A 395 36.83 75.36 31.43
C PHE A 395 36.44 76.85 31.51
N ASP A 396 35.43 77.26 30.76
CA ASP A 396 34.91 78.63 30.79
C ASP A 396 34.32 78.97 32.17
N TYR A 397 33.61 78.02 32.80
CA TYR A 397 33.10 78.13 34.15
C TYR A 397 34.23 78.33 35.15
N HIS A 398 35.25 77.48 35.15
CA HIS A 398 36.41 77.61 36.05
C HIS A 398 37.19 78.91 35.81
N THR A 399 37.34 79.34 34.55
CA THR A 399 37.97 80.62 34.22
C THR A 399 37.17 81.81 34.77
N LEU A 400 35.85 81.76 34.64
CA LEU A 400 34.96 82.80 35.16
C LEU A 400 34.93 82.79 36.69
N GLU A 401 34.92 81.61 37.30
CA GLU A 401 35.00 81.40 38.74
C GLU A 401 36.31 81.95 39.31
N ALA A 402 37.45 81.69 38.67
CA ALA A 402 38.74 82.26 39.05
C ALA A 402 38.72 83.80 38.98
N ARG A 403 38.18 84.37 37.88
CA ARG A 403 38.02 85.84 37.77
C ARG A 403 37.09 86.41 38.83
N TYR A 404 36.00 85.71 39.14
CA TYR A 404 35.09 86.11 40.21
C TYR A 404 35.81 86.15 41.55
N HIS A 405 36.55 85.09 41.90
CA HIS A 405 37.37 85.04 43.11
C HIS A 405 38.41 86.17 43.15
N ASP A 406 39.15 86.42 42.07
CA ASP A 406 40.09 87.54 41.97
C ASP A 406 39.42 88.89 42.26
N THR A 407 38.24 89.14 41.66
CA THR A 407 37.50 90.39 41.90
C THR A 407 36.95 90.48 43.32
N ALA A 408 36.49 89.36 43.89
CA ALA A 408 36.01 89.29 45.27
C ALA A 408 37.16 89.54 46.26
N GLU A 409 38.35 88.99 46.01
CA GLU A 409 39.56 89.29 46.77
C GLU A 409 39.96 90.76 46.67
N GLN A 410 39.95 91.33 45.47
CA GLN A 410 40.25 92.74 45.27
C GLN A 410 39.24 93.63 46.01
N LEU A 411 37.95 93.30 45.97
CA LEU A 411 36.93 93.99 46.76
C LEU A 411 37.17 93.83 48.25
N SER A 412 37.51 92.63 48.74
CA SER A 412 37.86 92.40 50.15
C SER A 412 39.10 93.21 50.58
N ARG A 413 40.13 93.30 49.73
CA ARG A 413 41.32 94.13 49.98
C ARG A 413 40.95 95.61 50.04
N ARG A 414 40.15 96.09 49.08
CA ARG A 414 39.67 97.49 49.08
C ARG A 414 38.76 97.80 50.26
N GLN A 415 37.93 96.86 50.66
CA GLN A 415 37.08 96.98 51.85
C GLN A 415 37.93 97.08 53.12
N ARG A 416 38.98 96.25 53.24
CA ARG A 416 39.98 96.35 54.32
C ARG A 416 40.73 97.68 54.30
N GLU A 417 41.19 98.15 53.14
CA GLU A 417 41.83 99.47 53.00
C GLU A 417 40.87 100.60 53.41
N VAL A 418 39.59 100.52 53.04
CA VAL A 418 38.56 101.48 53.45
C VAL A 418 38.34 101.43 54.95
N GLU A 419 38.25 100.24 55.55
CA GLU A 419 38.14 100.07 57.01
C GLU A 419 39.37 100.62 57.75
N GLU A 420 40.58 100.39 57.25
CA GLU A 420 41.81 100.98 57.80
C GLU A 420 41.83 102.50 57.70
N LEU A 421 41.43 103.06 56.55
CA LEU A 421 41.34 104.51 56.37
C LEU A 421 40.24 105.12 57.25
N GLN A 422 39.11 104.44 57.42
CA GLN A 422 38.04 104.83 58.35
C GLN A 422 38.53 104.80 59.80
N SER A 423 39.22 103.73 60.21
CA SER A 423 39.86 103.64 61.53
C SER A 423 40.86 104.75 61.73
N ARG A 424 41.70 105.05 60.74
CA ARG A 424 42.68 106.14 60.82
C ARG A 424 42.03 107.52 60.86
N LEU A 425 40.93 107.72 60.14
CA LEU A 425 40.11 108.94 60.25
C LEU A 425 39.50 109.06 61.66
N GLN A 426 39.00 107.96 62.22
CA GLN A 426 38.52 107.90 63.59
C GLN A 426 39.64 108.22 64.59
N ASP A 427 40.85 107.67 64.40
CA ASP A 427 42.04 107.97 65.22
C ASP A 427 42.47 109.46 65.12
N TYR A 428 42.25 110.09 63.95
CA TYR A 428 42.48 111.53 63.75
C TYR A 428 41.40 112.38 64.43
N ASP A 429 40.13 111.99 64.37
CA ASP A 429 39.03 112.65 65.11
C ASP A 429 39.22 112.50 66.63
N ASP A 430 39.88 111.43 67.08
CA ASP A 430 40.23 111.17 68.49
C ASP A 430 41.58 111.79 68.94
N GLY A 431 42.35 112.41 68.04
CA GLY A 431 43.50 113.28 68.37
C GLY A 431 44.86 112.59 68.63
N ILE A 432 45.17 111.45 68.01
CA ILE A 432 46.41 110.68 68.23
C ILE A 432 47.39 110.76 67.03
N ALA A 433 48.68 111.05 67.27
CA ALA A 433 49.71 111.26 66.22
C ALA A 433 50.28 109.96 65.59
N PRO A 434 50.73 109.96 64.31
CA PRO A 434 51.07 108.72 63.60
C PRO A 434 52.48 108.20 63.92
N SER A 435 52.61 106.92 64.27
CA SER A 435 53.88 106.22 64.42
C SER A 435 54.30 105.51 63.13
N ALA A 436 55.61 105.41 62.93
CA ALA A 436 56.29 104.94 61.73
C ALA A 436 56.35 103.40 61.62
N LYS A 437 56.32 102.94 60.35
CA LYS A 437 56.77 101.65 59.78
C LYS A 437 57.17 100.55 60.78
N ASP A 438 56.53 99.39 60.63
CA ASP A 438 57.20 98.12 60.89
C ASP A 438 57.03 97.11 59.75
N ARG A 439 58.11 96.38 59.50
CA ARG A 439 58.32 95.45 58.39
C ARG A 439 57.97 94.03 58.84
N PHE A 440 57.26 93.30 57.98
CA PHE A 440 57.29 91.84 57.77
C PHE A 440 57.24 90.87 58.97
N SER A 441 56.22 90.00 58.95
CA SER A 441 56.39 88.55 59.10
C SER A 441 55.21 87.84 58.41
N MET A 442 55.37 87.57 57.11
CA MET A 442 54.55 86.60 56.38
C MET A 442 54.90 85.21 56.91
N ASN A 443 53.93 84.50 57.48
CA ASN A 443 54.06 83.07 57.73
C ASN A 443 53.94 82.32 56.38
N PRO A 444 54.65 81.21 56.17
CA PRO A 444 54.65 80.51 54.89
C PRO A 444 53.30 79.82 54.68
N ILE A 445 52.52 80.31 53.71
CA ILE A 445 51.31 79.64 53.20
C ILE A 445 51.68 78.49 52.23
N ASP A 446 52.96 78.42 51.82
CA ASP A 446 53.47 77.40 50.90
C ASP A 446 53.32 75.96 51.43
N THR A 447 53.31 75.74 52.75
CA THR A 447 53.20 74.38 53.31
C THR A 447 51.78 73.80 53.30
N ASP A 448 50.75 74.64 53.21
CA ASP A 448 49.35 74.20 53.13
C ASP A 448 48.94 73.98 51.67
N ILE A 449 49.46 74.77 50.73
CA ILE A 449 49.24 74.59 49.28
C ILE A 449 49.93 73.31 48.78
N GLU A 450 51.16 73.02 49.22
CA GLU A 450 51.86 71.78 48.84
C GLU A 450 51.17 70.52 49.39
N LYS A 451 50.46 70.62 50.53
CA LYS A 451 49.66 69.51 51.08
C LYS A 451 48.35 69.32 50.33
N GLU A 452 47.65 70.40 49.98
CA GLU A 452 46.42 70.31 49.19
C GLU A 452 46.69 69.86 47.75
N GLU A 453 47.80 70.26 47.13
CA GLU A 453 48.24 69.74 45.82
C GLU A 453 48.59 68.24 45.89
N ALA A 454 49.23 67.77 46.97
CA ALA A 454 49.53 66.36 47.15
C ALA A 454 48.27 65.51 47.37
N GLU A 455 47.30 66.00 48.15
CA GLU A 455 46.01 65.33 48.36
C GLU A 455 45.17 65.32 47.06
N PHE A 456 45.20 66.41 46.28
CA PHE A 456 44.55 66.47 44.98
C PHE A 456 45.15 65.48 43.98
N GLN A 457 46.48 65.40 43.87
CA GLN A 457 47.18 64.43 43.00
C GLN A 457 46.91 62.98 43.42
N GLU A 458 46.76 62.70 44.72
CA GLU A 458 46.38 61.36 45.21
C GLU A 458 44.94 61.01 44.81
N THR A 459 44.01 61.97 44.87
CA THR A 459 42.63 61.74 44.41
C THR A 459 42.50 61.58 42.90
N GLU A 460 43.30 62.31 42.11
CA GLU A 460 43.39 62.17 40.66
C GLU A 460 43.97 60.80 40.25
N ALA A 461 45.01 60.34 40.95
CA ALA A 461 45.57 59.00 40.73
C ALA A 461 44.58 57.88 41.06
N ARG A 462 43.75 58.06 42.11
CA ARG A 462 42.68 57.10 42.45
C ARG A 462 41.55 57.11 41.41
N LEU A 463 41.18 58.27 40.86
CA LEU A 463 40.17 58.37 39.81
C LEU A 463 40.67 57.77 38.47
N ALA A 464 41.95 58.00 38.13
CA ALA A 464 42.59 57.41 36.96
C ALA A 464 42.69 55.88 37.06
N ALA A 465 42.95 55.32 38.25
CA ALA A 465 42.95 53.87 38.47
C ALA A 465 41.56 53.23 38.33
N VAL A 466 40.50 53.95 38.71
CA VAL A 466 39.11 53.49 38.52
C VAL A 466 38.69 53.56 37.04
N LEU A 467 39.13 54.57 36.30
CA LEU A 467 38.89 54.69 34.86
C LEU A 467 39.67 53.66 34.03
N LEU A 468 40.88 53.27 34.44
CA LEU A 468 41.69 52.27 33.72
C LEU A 468 41.21 50.82 33.94
N ASN A 469 40.50 50.54 35.04
CA ASN A 469 39.94 49.21 35.35
C ASN A 469 38.43 49.08 35.03
N GLY A 470 37.84 50.10 34.40
CA GLY A 470 36.39 50.22 34.21
C GLY A 470 35.83 49.77 32.85
N ASP A 471 36.63 49.21 31.94
CA ASP A 471 36.14 48.84 30.61
C ASP A 471 36.63 47.46 30.16
N ALA A 472 35.80 46.45 30.42
CA ALA A 472 35.86 45.16 29.73
C ALA A 472 34.48 44.51 29.76
N SER A 473 33.56 45.02 28.95
CA SER A 473 32.54 44.16 28.35
C SER A 473 32.87 44.06 26.86
N PRO A 474 32.87 42.83 26.32
CA PRO A 474 32.01 42.65 25.15
C PRO A 474 31.25 41.31 25.22
N ALA A 475 30.00 41.36 24.79
CA ALA A 475 29.25 40.19 24.35
C ALA A 475 29.56 39.88 22.86
N PRO A 476 28.84 38.91 22.24
CA PRO A 476 29.06 37.46 22.06
C PRO A 476 29.70 37.19 20.64
N PRO A 477 29.69 36.00 19.95
CA PRO A 477 28.96 34.73 20.14
C PRO A 477 29.69 33.39 19.81
N GLU A 478 28.99 32.29 20.12
CA GLU A 478 28.88 30.97 19.43
C GLU A 478 30.11 30.10 19.06
N ASP A 479 29.92 28.81 19.37
CA ASP A 479 30.41 27.57 18.77
C ASP A 479 31.75 26.88 19.14
N SER A 480 31.55 25.64 19.62
CA SER A 480 32.28 24.39 19.32
C SER A 480 33.56 23.97 20.08
N SER A 481 33.42 22.77 20.65
CA SER A 481 34.39 21.66 20.81
C SER A 481 35.07 21.42 22.18
N LEU A 482 34.75 20.23 22.73
CA LEU A 482 35.63 19.16 23.25
C LEU A 482 36.73 19.58 24.27
N THR A 483 36.97 18.98 25.43
CA THR A 483 37.03 17.55 25.81
C THR A 483 37.42 17.45 27.31
N LEU A 484 36.78 16.55 28.07
CA LEU A 484 37.29 15.61 29.11
C LEU A 484 38.38 16.04 30.15
N PRO A 485 38.30 15.60 31.43
CA PRO A 485 38.63 14.20 31.77
C PRO A 485 37.86 13.52 32.93
N LEU A 486 37.82 12.18 32.79
CA LEU A 486 37.51 11.15 33.81
C LEU A 486 38.41 11.26 35.06
N PRO A 487 38.06 10.54 36.14
CA PRO A 487 38.76 9.28 36.39
C PRO A 487 37.85 8.08 36.73
N LEU A 488 38.28 6.92 36.20
CA LEU A 488 37.92 5.54 36.58
C LEU A 488 38.43 5.23 38.01
N GLU A 489 37.99 4.22 38.77
CA GLU A 489 37.93 2.77 38.47
C GLU A 489 36.96 2.04 39.43
N THR A 490 36.07 1.16 38.92
CA THR A 490 36.09 -0.34 38.95
C THR A 490 36.04 -0.97 40.36
N SER A 491 35.25 -2.00 40.70
CA SER A 491 34.84 -3.20 39.96
C SER A 491 33.64 -3.92 40.62
N SER A 492 32.81 -4.56 39.78
CA SER A 492 32.11 -5.86 39.96
C SER A 492 30.98 -6.03 41.01
N ALA A 493 29.74 -6.19 40.53
CA ALA A 493 29.06 -7.49 40.37
C ALA A 493 27.52 -7.36 40.38
N SER A 494 26.87 -8.03 39.41
CA SER A 494 25.54 -8.65 39.47
C SER A 494 24.33 -7.84 39.96
N GLY A 495 23.34 -7.66 39.09
CA GLY A 495 21.96 -7.38 39.51
C GLY A 495 21.13 -6.77 38.40
N LEU A 496 20.20 -7.56 37.86
CA LEU A 496 19.07 -7.06 37.11
C LEU A 496 18.31 -6.06 37.97
N ASP A 497 18.16 -4.81 37.52
CA ASP A 497 17.02 -3.98 37.90
C ASP A 497 16.76 -2.96 36.78
N ILE A 498 15.72 -3.25 36.01
CA ILE A 498 15.09 -2.28 35.11
C ILE A 498 14.22 -1.42 36.01
N ASP A 499 14.69 -0.21 36.27
CA ASP A 499 14.00 0.83 37.02
C ASP A 499 12.71 1.23 36.30
N LEU A 500 11.60 0.62 36.73
CA LEU A 500 10.23 1.01 36.42
C LEU A 500 9.70 1.76 37.64
N THR A 501 10.11 3.01 37.85
CA THR A 501 9.38 3.90 38.74
C THR A 501 9.17 5.29 38.13
N ASN A 502 7.87 5.56 37.93
CA ASN A 502 7.20 6.85 38.04
C ASN A 502 7.54 7.95 37.03
N ASP A 503 6.74 7.96 35.95
CA ASP A 503 5.89 9.11 35.63
C ASP A 503 4.73 8.65 34.74
N VAL A 504 3.72 8.05 35.37
CA VAL A 504 2.40 7.84 34.77
C VAL A 504 1.42 8.65 35.60
N GLU A 505 1.26 9.94 35.27
CA GLU A 505 0.04 10.67 35.58
C GLU A 505 -1.10 10.09 34.74
N GLY A 506 -1.58 8.92 35.16
CA GLY A 506 -2.83 8.36 34.69
C GLY A 506 -3.96 9.13 35.34
N VAL A 507 -4.60 10.02 34.58
CA VAL A 507 -5.84 10.69 34.98
C VAL A 507 -6.81 9.64 35.51
N THR A 508 -7.20 9.77 36.77
CA THR A 508 -8.07 8.80 37.44
C THR A 508 -9.46 8.81 36.80
N GLU A 509 -10.18 7.68 36.85
CA GLU A 509 -11.49 7.54 36.20
C GLU A 509 -12.51 8.60 36.68
N ASP A 510 -12.35 9.07 37.91
CA ASP A 510 -13.19 10.11 38.50
C ASP A 510 -12.79 11.52 38.05
N GLU A 511 -11.50 11.78 37.82
CA GLU A 511 -11.02 13.03 37.19
C GLU A 511 -11.45 13.10 35.73
N LEU A 512 -11.43 11.99 35.00
CA LEU A 512 -11.92 11.92 33.63
C LEU A 512 -13.45 12.14 33.59
N LYS A 513 -14.21 11.58 34.54
CA LYS A 513 -15.65 11.85 34.69
C LYS A 513 -15.93 13.31 35.06
N ALA A 514 -15.12 13.92 35.92
CA ALA A 514 -15.22 15.32 36.30
C ALA A 514 -14.91 16.26 35.12
N ILE A 515 -13.88 15.98 34.33
CA ILE A 515 -13.52 16.74 33.11
C ILE A 515 -14.60 16.57 32.04
N MET A 516 -15.14 15.36 31.86
CA MET A 516 -16.26 15.12 30.95
C MET A 516 -17.58 15.76 31.42
N ALA A 517 -17.78 15.93 32.73
CA ALA A 517 -18.93 16.63 33.29
C ALA A 517 -18.79 18.15 33.13
N ALA A 518 -17.60 18.70 33.39
CA ALA A 518 -17.28 20.11 33.19
C ALA A 518 -17.40 20.53 31.71
N MET A 519 -16.91 19.69 30.78
CA MET A 519 -17.09 19.93 29.33
C MET A 519 -18.55 19.81 28.86
N ARG A 520 -19.35 18.91 29.46
CA ARG A 520 -20.80 18.83 29.17
C ARG A 520 -21.56 20.06 29.68
N ALA A 521 -21.18 20.59 30.85
CA ALA A 521 -21.74 21.83 31.39
C ALA A 521 -21.41 23.03 30.48
N GLN A 522 -20.18 23.08 29.94
CA GLN A 522 -19.76 24.11 28.98
C GLN A 522 -20.47 24.00 27.62
N ALA A 523 -20.81 22.77 27.18
CA ALA A 523 -21.60 22.54 25.97
C ALA A 523 -23.08 22.94 26.09
N GLN A 524 -23.64 23.03 27.30
CA GLN A 524 -25.01 23.51 27.49
C GLN A 524 -25.12 25.05 27.39
N ALA A 525 -24.02 25.79 27.63
CA ALA A 525 -23.99 27.25 27.64
C ALA A 525 -23.70 27.94 26.29
N GLY A 526 -23.25 27.21 25.27
CA GLY A 526 -22.87 27.77 23.95
C GLY A 526 -23.99 27.79 22.89
N THR A 527 -23.81 28.55 21.82
CA THR A 527 -24.78 28.62 20.70
C THR A 527 -24.86 27.28 19.94
N ALA A 528 -25.97 27.01 19.22
CA ALA A 528 -26.29 25.68 18.67
C ALA A 528 -25.17 25.04 17.80
N THR A 529 -24.37 25.86 17.11
CA THR A 529 -23.23 25.43 16.28
C THR A 529 -22.01 25.01 17.11
N GLU A 530 -21.75 25.68 18.23
CA GLU A 530 -20.69 25.31 19.18
C GLU A 530 -21.03 24.03 19.96
N ARG A 531 -22.33 23.77 20.16
CA ARG A 531 -22.80 22.50 20.72
C ARG A 531 -22.47 21.33 19.80
N GLU A 532 -22.69 21.47 18.50
CA GLU A 532 -22.37 20.41 17.53
C GLU A 532 -20.87 20.16 17.40
N SER A 533 -20.03 21.20 17.41
CA SER A 533 -18.58 21.03 17.32
C SER A 533 -18.01 20.37 18.58
N SER A 534 -18.49 20.74 19.76
CA SER A 534 -18.14 20.11 21.04
C SER A 534 -18.58 18.64 21.10
N LEU A 535 -19.77 18.32 20.61
CA LEU A 535 -20.30 16.95 20.59
C LEU A 535 -19.52 16.07 19.59
N ARG A 536 -19.06 16.62 18.46
CA ARG A 536 -18.16 15.93 17.53
C ARG A 536 -16.77 15.70 18.13
N ALA A 537 -16.22 16.68 18.85
CA ALA A 537 -14.95 16.51 19.56
C ALA A 537 -15.06 15.45 20.66
N GLN A 538 -16.18 15.42 21.39
CA GLN A 538 -16.49 14.40 22.38
C GLN A 538 -16.58 12.99 21.77
N LYS A 539 -17.29 12.84 20.65
CA LYS A 539 -17.36 11.55 19.93
C LYS A 539 -15.99 11.09 19.45
N LYS A 540 -15.15 12.01 18.95
CA LYS A 540 -13.79 11.69 18.52
C LYS A 540 -12.91 11.21 19.67
N LEU A 541 -13.02 11.85 20.84
CA LEU A 541 -12.29 11.45 22.03
C LEU A 541 -12.71 10.06 22.53
N ILE A 542 -14.02 9.77 22.55
CA ILE A 542 -14.55 8.45 22.93
C ILE A 542 -14.01 7.36 22.01
N VAL A 543 -14.05 7.58 20.69
CA VAL A 543 -13.52 6.61 19.72
C VAL A 543 -12.01 6.38 19.90
N THR A 544 -11.24 7.42 20.24
CA THR A 544 -9.80 7.24 20.52
C THR A 544 -9.54 6.46 21.80
N VAL A 545 -10.35 6.68 22.84
CA VAL A 545 -10.26 5.93 24.11
C VAL A 545 -10.68 4.47 23.92
N GLU A 546 -11.75 4.20 23.18
CA GLU A 546 -12.17 2.83 22.85
C GLU A 546 -11.11 2.09 22.02
N ARG A 547 -10.48 2.78 21.06
CA ARG A 547 -9.38 2.22 20.29
C ARG A 547 -8.18 1.90 21.18
N GLN A 548 -7.81 2.77 22.13
CA GLN A 548 -6.76 2.48 23.10
C GLN A 548 -7.14 1.31 24.02
N ARG A 549 -8.39 1.25 24.50
CA ARG A 549 -8.88 0.13 25.31
C ARG A 549 -8.80 -1.20 24.56
N ASN A 550 -9.15 -1.23 23.28
CA ASN A 550 -9.04 -2.42 22.45
C ASN A 550 -7.59 -2.85 22.23
N ARG A 551 -6.66 -1.91 22.02
CA ARG A 551 -5.23 -2.22 21.96
C ARG A 551 -4.72 -2.80 23.27
N ASN A 552 -5.08 -2.19 24.41
CA ASN A 552 -4.71 -2.70 25.72
C ASN A 552 -5.29 -4.11 25.97
N LYS A 553 -6.52 -4.38 25.51
CA LYS A 553 -7.12 -5.71 25.57
C LYS A 553 -6.30 -6.73 24.76
N THR A 554 -5.91 -6.40 23.54
CA THR A 554 -5.09 -7.30 22.71
C THR A 554 -3.70 -7.55 23.29
N LEU A 555 -3.09 -6.52 23.92
CA LEU A 555 -1.81 -6.68 24.62
C LEU A 555 -1.96 -7.60 25.84
N LEU A 556 -3.04 -7.45 26.60
CA LEU A 556 -3.31 -8.28 27.77
C LEU A 556 -3.58 -9.74 27.37
N GLU A 557 -4.27 -9.98 26.26
CA GLU A 557 -4.43 -11.32 25.68
C GLU A 557 -3.09 -11.91 25.22
N HIS A 558 -2.17 -11.10 24.69
CA HIS A 558 -0.84 -11.55 24.29
C HIS A 558 0.01 -11.92 25.50
N VAL A 559 0.02 -11.09 26.54
CA VAL A 559 0.71 -11.37 27.81
C VAL A 559 0.16 -12.63 28.46
N GLN A 560 -1.16 -12.82 28.50
CA GLN A 560 -1.77 -14.05 29.02
C GLN A 560 -1.35 -15.30 28.23
N LYS A 561 -1.24 -15.22 26.90
CA LYS A 561 -0.73 -16.32 26.08
C LYS A 561 0.74 -16.62 26.36
N GLN A 562 1.55 -15.59 26.53
CA GLN A 562 2.96 -15.74 26.91
C GLN A 562 3.10 -16.38 28.29
N ASP A 563 2.32 -15.94 29.29
CA ASP A 563 2.30 -16.56 30.62
C ASP A 563 1.87 -18.02 30.58
N GLN A 564 0.90 -18.38 29.74
CA GLN A 564 0.48 -19.77 29.58
C GLN A 564 1.59 -20.62 28.95
N MET A 565 2.27 -20.10 27.93
CA MET A 565 3.40 -20.78 27.30
C MET A 565 4.57 -20.97 28.28
N ILE A 566 4.85 -19.98 29.13
CA ILE A 566 5.86 -20.08 30.18
C ILE A 566 5.49 -21.16 31.19
N LYS A 567 4.21 -21.24 31.61
CA LYS A 567 3.74 -22.31 32.50
C LYS A 567 3.85 -23.70 31.87
N ASP A 568 3.54 -23.82 30.59
CA ASP A 568 3.63 -25.09 29.87
C ASP A 568 5.10 -25.55 29.74
N MET A 569 6.03 -24.63 29.44
CA MET A 569 7.47 -24.93 29.46
C MET A 569 7.97 -25.31 30.85
N GLN A 570 7.55 -24.60 31.90
CA GLN A 570 7.92 -24.95 33.28
C GLN A 570 7.41 -26.34 33.67
N LYS A 571 6.22 -26.72 33.20
CA LYS A 571 5.65 -28.06 33.41
C LYS A 571 6.45 -29.14 32.67
N GLN A 572 6.84 -28.89 31.42
CA GLN A 572 7.70 -29.82 30.66
C GLN A 572 9.06 -30.00 31.34
N ILE A 573 9.69 -28.92 31.81
CA ILE A 573 10.95 -29.00 32.54
C ILE A 573 10.79 -29.79 33.85
N ALA A 574 9.66 -29.63 34.56
CA ALA A 574 9.38 -30.40 35.78
C ALA A 574 9.16 -31.90 35.49
N GLU A 575 8.49 -32.23 34.38
CA GLU A 575 8.30 -33.62 33.91
C GLU A 575 9.65 -34.25 33.52
N GLU A 576 10.48 -33.56 32.75
CA GLU A 576 11.84 -34.01 32.39
C GLU A 576 12.73 -34.23 33.62
N GLN A 577 12.69 -33.31 34.60
CA GLN A 577 13.43 -33.48 35.85
C GLN A 577 12.93 -34.67 36.68
N SER A 578 11.62 -34.99 36.62
CA SER A 578 11.06 -36.15 37.30
C SER A 578 11.48 -37.48 36.64
N ASP A 579 11.62 -37.50 35.32
CA ASP A 579 12.09 -38.66 34.55
C ASP A 579 13.60 -38.88 34.71
N GLN A 580 14.39 -37.80 34.83
CA GLN A 580 15.81 -37.89 35.19
C GLN A 580 15.99 -38.51 36.59
N LYS A 581 15.18 -38.09 37.57
CA LYS A 581 15.27 -38.58 38.95
C LYS A 581 14.87 -40.05 39.08
N ARG A 582 13.90 -40.51 38.27
CA ARG A 582 13.55 -41.94 38.17
C ARG A 582 14.67 -42.81 37.58
N LYS A 583 15.58 -42.24 36.79
CA LYS A 583 16.74 -42.96 36.24
C LYS A 583 17.94 -43.05 37.19
N GLU A 584 18.05 -42.15 38.18
CA GLU A 584 19.15 -42.16 39.16
C GLU A 584 18.91 -43.08 40.37
N ASP A 585 17.68 -43.51 40.65
CA ASP A 585 17.32 -44.29 41.86
C ASP A 585 17.47 -45.84 41.73
N VAL A 586 18.28 -46.36 40.80
CA VAL A 586 18.56 -47.82 40.70
C VAL A 586 19.94 -48.16 41.31
N PRO A 587 20.03 -48.98 42.38
CA PRO A 587 21.30 -49.26 43.06
C PRO A 587 22.13 -50.39 42.39
N PRO A 588 23.47 -50.42 42.54
CA PRO A 588 24.34 -51.35 41.83
C PRO A 588 24.52 -52.68 42.59
N THR A 589 24.59 -53.79 41.85
CA THR A 589 24.97 -55.13 42.37
C THR A 589 26.30 -55.63 41.79
N PRO A 590 27.15 -56.34 42.58
CA PRO A 590 28.53 -56.72 42.25
C PRO A 590 28.65 -58.13 41.57
N PRO A 591 29.84 -58.55 41.09
CA PRO A 591 30.01 -59.57 40.04
C PRO A 591 30.31 -60.99 40.57
N PRO A 592 30.21 -62.03 39.72
CA PRO A 592 31.34 -62.97 39.60
C PRO A 592 31.61 -63.52 38.18
N LYS A 593 32.79 -64.14 38.06
CA LYS A 593 33.46 -64.71 36.88
C LYS A 593 33.14 -66.20 36.63
N ASP A 594 33.52 -66.63 35.42
CA ASP A 594 34.04 -67.95 34.97
C ASP A 594 33.21 -68.70 33.90
N ASP A 595 33.97 -69.21 32.93
CA ASP A 595 33.67 -69.63 31.56
C ASP A 595 32.78 -70.88 31.36
N ALA A 596 31.98 -70.90 30.29
CA ALA A 596 31.95 -71.93 29.22
C ALA A 596 30.72 -71.76 28.27
N SER A 597 30.98 -71.69 26.96
CA SER A 597 30.06 -71.38 25.84
C SER A 597 28.91 -72.39 25.59
N PRO A 598 27.82 -72.04 24.85
CA PRO A 598 27.84 -71.89 23.37
C PRO A 598 27.06 -70.67 22.80
N ALA A 599 27.39 -70.27 21.57
CA ALA A 599 26.79 -69.19 20.76
C ALA A 599 25.30 -69.43 20.37
N PRO A 600 24.53 -68.51 19.71
CA PRO A 600 24.91 -67.24 19.06
C PRO A 600 23.98 -66.00 19.22
N ASN A 601 24.58 -64.82 18.93
CA ASN A 601 24.06 -63.62 18.23
C ASN A 601 22.72 -62.94 18.57
N ARG A 602 22.84 -61.68 19.03
CA ARG A 602 22.48 -60.49 18.23
C ARG A 602 23.35 -59.30 18.66
N ARG A 603 24.45 -59.06 17.93
CA ARG A 603 25.15 -57.78 17.93
C ARG A 603 24.28 -56.77 17.17
N VAL A 604 24.03 -55.63 17.78
CA VAL A 604 23.58 -54.42 17.09
C VAL A 604 24.79 -53.92 16.30
N GLU A 605 24.65 -53.85 14.98
CA GLU A 605 25.67 -53.41 14.03
C GLU A 605 25.95 -51.91 14.21
N PRO A 606 27.20 -51.44 14.10
CA PRO A 606 27.57 -50.03 14.16
C PRO A 606 27.14 -49.21 12.91
N GLY A 607 26.41 -49.81 11.96
CA GLY A 607 26.01 -49.15 10.72
C GLY A 607 24.90 -48.11 10.87
N ASP A 608 24.08 -48.17 11.92
CA ASP A 608 22.96 -47.24 12.07
C ASP A 608 23.44 -45.83 12.47
N GLU A 609 24.49 -45.71 13.30
CA GLU A 609 25.08 -44.41 13.66
C GLU A 609 25.88 -43.80 12.51
N GLU A 610 26.59 -44.62 11.73
CA GLU A 610 27.32 -44.15 10.53
C GLU A 610 26.36 -43.63 9.46
N THR A 611 25.21 -44.29 9.26
CA THR A 611 24.18 -43.81 8.32
C THR A 611 23.44 -42.57 8.81
N GLU A 612 23.27 -42.38 10.11
CA GLU A 612 22.67 -41.17 10.67
C GLU A 612 23.61 -39.96 10.58
N ILE A 613 24.90 -40.16 10.82
CA ILE A 613 25.93 -39.14 10.61
C ILE A 613 26.04 -38.79 9.11
N GLU A 614 25.97 -39.76 8.21
CA GLU A 614 25.93 -39.52 6.76
C GLU A 614 24.66 -38.76 6.33
N ARG A 615 23.50 -39.04 6.94
CA ARG A 615 22.27 -38.27 6.67
C ARG A 615 22.37 -36.83 7.16
N LEU A 616 22.90 -36.60 8.35
CA LEU A 616 23.05 -35.26 8.92
C LEU A 616 24.10 -34.44 8.16
N THR A 617 25.20 -35.06 7.73
CA THR A 617 26.20 -34.39 6.88
C THR A 617 25.63 -34.04 5.51
N ASN A 618 24.90 -34.94 4.86
CA ASN A 618 24.19 -34.65 3.61
C ASN A 618 23.17 -33.52 3.79
N HIS A 619 22.38 -33.51 4.86
CA HIS A 619 21.45 -32.42 5.15
C HIS A 619 22.17 -31.08 5.35
N ASN A 620 23.31 -31.06 6.05
CA ASN A 620 24.10 -29.86 6.26
C ASN A 620 24.68 -29.31 4.94
N THR A 621 25.13 -30.18 4.03
CA THR A 621 25.62 -29.75 2.71
C THR A 621 24.51 -29.17 1.82
N ILE A 622 23.29 -29.70 1.91
CA ILE A 622 22.11 -29.15 1.21
C ILE A 622 21.80 -27.75 1.75
N LEU A 623 21.72 -27.59 3.08
CA LEU A 623 21.48 -26.29 3.71
C LEU A 623 22.57 -25.26 3.35
N GLN A 624 23.83 -25.67 3.27
CA GLN A 624 24.92 -24.78 2.83
C GLN A 624 24.79 -24.38 1.36
N ARG A 625 24.31 -25.28 0.49
CA ARG A 625 24.04 -24.98 -0.92
C ARG A 625 22.87 -24.01 -1.06
N GLU A 626 21.81 -24.22 -0.28
CA GLU A 626 20.65 -23.31 -0.23
C GLU A 626 21.05 -21.93 0.28
N LEU A 627 21.85 -21.86 1.36
CA LEU A 627 22.36 -20.60 1.88
C LEU A 627 23.21 -19.84 0.84
N ARG A 628 24.04 -20.55 0.07
CA ARG A 628 24.81 -19.95 -1.04
C ARG A 628 23.91 -19.44 -2.16
N LEU A 629 22.86 -20.19 -2.52
CA LEU A 629 21.89 -19.78 -3.53
C LEU A 629 21.10 -18.54 -3.09
N VAL A 630 20.66 -18.51 -1.83
CA VAL A 630 19.98 -17.35 -1.24
C VAL A 630 20.92 -16.15 -1.19
N ALA A 631 22.18 -16.34 -0.79
CA ALA A 631 23.18 -15.28 -0.78
C ALA A 631 23.47 -14.74 -2.20
N SER A 632 23.54 -15.60 -3.22
CA SER A 632 23.72 -15.16 -4.62
C SER A 632 22.48 -14.46 -5.16
N ALA A 633 21.28 -14.94 -4.84
CA ALA A 633 20.03 -14.30 -5.26
C ALA A 633 19.87 -12.93 -4.59
N TRP A 634 20.23 -12.83 -3.31
CA TRP A 634 20.24 -11.57 -2.57
C TRP A 634 21.28 -10.59 -3.14
N HIS A 635 22.47 -11.07 -3.49
CA HIS A 635 23.49 -10.26 -4.14
C HIS A 635 23.02 -9.77 -5.53
N GLU A 636 22.41 -10.63 -6.34
CA GLU A 636 21.89 -10.27 -7.66
C GLU A 636 20.73 -9.26 -7.55
N GLN A 637 19.83 -9.45 -6.59
CA GLN A 637 18.76 -8.49 -6.31
C GLN A 637 19.33 -7.15 -5.87
N ASN A 638 20.36 -7.13 -5.03
CA ASN A 638 20.99 -5.89 -4.57
C ASN A 638 21.73 -5.17 -5.71
N VAL A 639 22.38 -5.92 -6.61
CA VAL A 639 22.98 -5.36 -7.84
C VAL A 639 21.91 -4.80 -8.78
N ARG A 640 20.75 -5.46 -8.90
CA ARG A 640 19.60 -4.92 -9.65
C ARG A 640 19.01 -3.66 -9.02
N LEU A 641 18.92 -3.60 -7.69
CA LEU A 641 18.48 -2.40 -6.99
C LEU A 641 19.49 -1.26 -7.15
N ALA A 642 20.79 -1.55 -7.10
CA ALA A 642 21.85 -0.57 -7.35
C ALA A 642 21.88 -0.11 -8.82
N SER A 643 21.58 -0.98 -9.79
CA SER A 643 21.49 -0.62 -11.20
C SER A 643 20.21 0.17 -11.51
N MET A 644 19.08 -0.12 -10.85
CA MET A 644 17.87 0.70 -10.91
C MET A 644 18.07 2.07 -10.25
N SER A 645 18.81 2.13 -9.14
CA SER A 645 19.15 3.40 -8.47
C SER A 645 20.12 4.26 -9.29
N SER A 646 21.00 3.67 -10.09
CA SER A 646 21.88 4.41 -11.00
C SER A 646 21.19 4.80 -12.31
N ALA A 647 20.23 4.01 -12.80
CA ALA A 647 19.36 4.40 -13.94
C ALA A 647 18.42 5.58 -13.61
N ALA A 648 18.01 5.74 -12.35
CA ALA A 648 17.23 6.89 -11.89
C ALA A 648 18.05 8.20 -11.84
N SER A 649 19.36 8.13 -11.58
CA SER A 649 20.26 9.30 -11.57
C SER A 649 20.78 9.71 -12.96
N GLY A 650 20.69 8.84 -13.96
CA GLY A 650 21.23 9.07 -15.31
C GLY A 650 20.36 9.90 -16.26
N ARG A 651 19.09 10.17 -15.93
CA ARG A 651 18.15 10.88 -16.82
C ARG A 651 18.15 12.42 -16.69
N SER A 652 19.01 13.00 -15.84
CA SER A 652 18.96 14.45 -15.55
C SER A 652 20.05 15.30 -16.21
N ARG A 653 20.87 14.79 -17.14
CA ARG A 653 21.82 15.66 -17.87
C ARG A 653 21.95 15.25 -19.34
N VAL A 654 21.86 16.29 -20.19
CA VAL A 654 22.23 16.36 -21.61
C VAL A 654 21.11 15.97 -22.61
N PHE A 655 20.29 16.95 -23.03
CA PHE A 655 20.27 17.50 -24.40
C PHE A 655 19.21 18.62 -24.48
N GLY A 656 19.63 19.80 -24.95
CA GLY A 656 18.75 20.94 -25.19
C GLY A 656 18.14 20.92 -26.60
N GLY A 657 16.95 21.51 -26.72
CA GLY A 657 16.34 21.90 -27.99
C GLY A 657 14.89 21.43 -28.18
N GLY A 658 13.92 22.26 -27.75
CA GLY A 658 12.56 22.27 -28.31
C GLY A 658 11.48 21.47 -27.55
N ASN A 659 10.58 22.23 -26.91
CA ASN A 659 9.28 21.85 -26.34
C ASN A 659 9.25 20.90 -25.12
N GLU A 660 9.09 21.52 -23.96
CA GLU A 660 8.87 20.89 -22.65
C GLU A 660 7.59 20.03 -22.56
N PRO A 661 7.60 18.95 -21.76
CA PRO A 661 6.40 18.19 -21.41
C PRO A 661 5.55 18.97 -20.40
N ARG A 662 4.32 19.29 -20.79
CA ARG A 662 3.39 20.18 -20.06
C ARG A 662 2.81 19.52 -18.81
N GLY A 663 3.44 19.79 -17.66
CA GLY A 663 2.92 19.46 -16.33
C GLY A 663 1.73 20.33 -15.90
N PHE A 664 0.93 19.80 -14.98
CA PHE A 664 -0.27 20.42 -14.36
C PHE A 664 -0.04 21.85 -13.85
N LEU A 665 1.17 22.15 -13.35
CA LEU A 665 1.55 23.48 -12.87
C LEU A 665 1.70 24.51 -14.00
N GLY A 666 2.13 24.09 -15.20
CA GLY A 666 2.18 24.95 -16.39
C GLY A 666 0.78 25.28 -16.92
N ARG A 667 -0.19 24.38 -16.72
CA ARG A 667 -1.61 24.62 -17.02
C ARG A 667 -2.25 25.58 -16.01
N GLN A 668 -1.86 25.55 -14.74
CA GLN A 668 -2.35 26.50 -13.74
C GLN A 668 -1.77 27.91 -13.92
N ARG A 669 -0.48 28.06 -14.28
CA ARG A 669 0.09 29.39 -14.55
C ARG A 669 -0.57 30.08 -15.74
N ARG A 670 -0.89 29.37 -16.84
CA ARG A 670 -1.69 29.96 -17.93
C ARG A 670 -3.11 30.34 -17.55
N LYS A 671 -3.77 29.60 -16.64
CA LYS A 671 -5.10 29.99 -16.16
C LYS A 671 -5.06 31.24 -15.29
N VAL A 672 -3.95 31.45 -14.57
CA VAL A 672 -3.73 32.69 -13.80
C VAL A 672 -3.34 33.84 -14.74
N ASP A 673 -2.47 33.59 -15.74
CA ASP A 673 -2.05 34.61 -16.72
C ASP A 673 -3.18 35.01 -17.69
N ALA A 674 -4.05 34.08 -18.09
CA ALA A 674 -5.23 34.37 -18.92
C ALA A 674 -6.34 35.12 -18.16
N VAL A 675 -6.36 35.02 -16.83
CA VAL A 675 -7.26 35.81 -15.96
C VAL A 675 -6.63 37.17 -15.61
N ALA A 676 -5.30 37.27 -15.58
CA ALA A 676 -4.58 38.52 -15.31
C ALA A 676 -4.45 39.42 -16.55
N PHE A 677 -4.44 38.87 -17.76
CA PHE A 677 -4.39 39.62 -19.02
C PHE A 677 -5.54 39.21 -19.94
N GLY A 678 -6.70 39.80 -19.72
CA GLY A 678 -7.86 39.61 -20.58
C GLY A 678 -7.62 40.11 -22.02
N ARG A 679 -7.70 39.19 -22.98
CA ARG A 679 -8.22 39.39 -24.34
C ARG A 679 -8.88 38.11 -24.82
#